data_AF-S3LQQ8-F1
#
_entry.id   AF-S3LQQ8-F1
#
_cell.length_a   1.000
_cell.length_b   1.000
_cell.length_c   1.000
_cell.angle_alpha   90.00
_cell.angle_beta   90.00
_cell.angle_gamma   90.00
#
_symmetry.space_group_name_H-M   'P 1'
#
loop_
_entity.id
_entity.type
_entity.pdbx_description
1 polymer ?
#
loop_
_entity_poly.entity_id
_entity_poly.type
_entity_poly.pdbx_seq_one_letter_code
_entity_poly.pdbx_strand_id
1 'polypeptide(L)'
;MRKHRLFSLGVLAAFFAASIFITACGGLNDPQKPQNPANQDNTKPAAQQMVAADVFPKAPDGTTYSGYKITWTDAQGKEQTKTVTVDDIKNGIVLTGGVKEGTKPKVTPLVKNADGTETEKPDATQEVNPSSSTDWKLYIKAGIDELSREKPDYDAALAWFKDAYNAEQNNTTKAYYAVVQLATISIKPETVDFMQNKMGFATYPKKLNALVNLDWFKDETRSQTRTENGTISISVSTFSKSSSFAYKRVKGHIADTPDATKVSIPVNGNLARFEMGTVGPLAGKWSELGYNALLKKIIDTPLKDRKRWYSRDDSPDSGKYLIVDAFDDGGTYLVGHSDVDKMQGFDGTQGYFLEDWNNSITYDYQYEEVSTWHVQYPELKPAADWYKELNPLLQIPAYIIEHSDSTNVDQLIDELYGILFGKEFTNASTVLNSLDATKSVTINKQLIKRLGMSGEDRIFPEDTDVELQKEQLLGLIGSMTVAKGAFELVQSYSFNTDLNILKWNWEKEDEILKNLGSYNQKQDPFNNGFLKGRSQQKIVNAKDDIVKGADLLLAAYKSLTDSETLPAKAKEELIKNTAFIQAMVKEIRDAVAEGRKANILIGENNPLAKPPVYPEPLPGESHPAPVYLTTFEIDMGKVFTYEYFKLSNLFEMDGSKPKIYDANGSVPYMNLTLKRFMDDFVTVKFNNNSEIFVDFGIPLNNDAGKKIINFYK
;
A
#
# COMPACT_ATOMS: atom_id res chain seq x y z
N MET A 1 16.05 6.86 -11.03
CA MET A 1 15.00 5.98 -10.46
C MET A 1 14.11 6.58 -9.35
N ARG A 2 14.60 7.06 -8.18
CA ARG A 2 13.70 7.62 -7.11
C ARG A 2 12.88 8.86 -7.54
N LYS A 3 13.36 9.65 -8.51
CA LYS A 3 12.68 10.87 -9.00
C LYS A 3 11.60 10.63 -10.06
N HIS A 4 11.61 9.48 -10.77
CA HIS A 4 10.57 9.14 -11.76
C HIS A 4 9.25 8.68 -11.12
N ARG A 5 9.31 8.22 -9.87
CA ARG A 5 8.12 7.92 -9.05
C ARG A 5 7.32 9.17 -8.67
N LEU A 6 7.95 10.35 -8.62
CA LEU A 6 7.32 11.63 -8.22
C LEU A 6 6.44 12.26 -9.31
N PHE A 7 6.84 12.17 -10.58
CA PHE A 7 6.00 12.62 -11.71
C PHE A 7 4.80 11.68 -11.90
N SER A 8 5.02 10.38 -11.71
CA SER A 8 3.96 9.36 -11.65
C SER A 8 3.01 9.62 -10.48
N LEU A 9 3.51 10.07 -9.32
CA LEU A 9 2.74 10.54 -8.15
C LEU A 9 1.93 11.81 -8.42
N GLY A 10 2.37 12.70 -9.30
CA GLY A 10 1.62 13.91 -9.68
C GLY A 10 0.40 13.62 -10.57
N VAL A 11 0.51 12.63 -11.46
CA VAL A 11 -0.62 12.09 -12.26
C VAL A 11 -1.46 11.13 -11.42
N LEU A 12 -0.83 10.36 -10.53
CA LEU A 12 -1.52 9.58 -9.49
C LEU A 12 -2.23 10.48 -8.48
N ALA A 13 -1.83 11.73 -8.22
CA ALA A 13 -2.51 12.65 -7.31
C ALA A 13 -3.93 13.00 -7.81
N ALA A 14 -4.12 13.08 -9.13
CA ALA A 14 -5.43 13.22 -9.75
C ALA A 14 -6.29 11.94 -9.61
N PHE A 15 -5.66 10.76 -9.58
CA PHE A 15 -6.32 9.49 -9.23
C PHE A 15 -6.43 9.24 -7.71
N PHE A 16 -5.57 9.86 -6.90
CA PHE A 16 -5.50 9.75 -5.44
C PHE A 16 -6.64 10.54 -4.81
N ALA A 17 -7.11 11.60 -5.47
CA ALA A 17 -8.38 12.25 -5.12
C ALA A 17 -9.57 11.27 -5.16
N ALA A 18 -9.52 10.23 -5.99
CA ALA A 18 -10.47 9.12 -5.97
C ALA A 18 -10.11 8.02 -4.94
N SER A 19 -8.83 7.89 -4.54
CA SER A 19 -8.37 6.92 -3.53
C SER A 19 -8.47 7.42 -2.08
N ILE A 20 -8.80 8.70 -1.84
CA ILE A 20 -9.03 9.25 -0.49
C ILE A 20 -10.16 8.51 0.25
N PHE A 21 -11.02 7.74 -0.45
CA PHE A 21 -12.00 6.84 0.18
C PHE A 21 -11.43 5.50 0.66
N ILE A 22 -10.26 5.08 0.18
CA ILE A 22 -9.63 3.81 0.56
C ILE A 22 -8.70 3.99 1.78
N THR A 23 -8.12 5.19 1.96
CA THR A 23 -7.14 5.45 3.03
C THR A 23 -7.69 6.14 4.29
N ALA A 24 -9.00 6.43 4.36
CA ALA A 24 -9.62 6.99 5.57
C ALA A 24 -10.04 5.93 6.63
N CYS A 25 -9.82 4.65 6.35
CA CYS A 25 -9.74 3.62 7.38
C CYS A 25 -8.34 3.01 7.29
N GLY A 26 -7.56 3.06 8.36
CA GLY A 26 -6.22 2.44 8.45
C GLY A 26 -6.24 0.92 8.41
N GLY A 27 -6.83 0.34 7.37
CA GLY A 27 -6.83 -1.09 7.08
C GLY A 27 -5.81 -1.38 5.98
N LEU A 28 -4.67 -1.95 6.40
CA LEU A 28 -3.65 -2.64 5.60
C LEU A 28 -3.26 -2.00 4.26
N ASN A 29 -2.06 -1.39 4.23
CA ASN A 29 -1.32 -1.02 3.00
C ASN A 29 -0.88 -2.23 2.13
N ASP A 30 -1.43 -3.42 2.40
CA ASP A 30 -1.17 -4.67 1.69
C ASP A 30 -2.42 -5.58 1.83
N PRO A 31 -3.48 -5.37 1.04
CA PRO A 31 -4.72 -6.12 1.21
C PRO A 31 -4.53 -7.56 0.76
N GLN A 32 -4.42 -8.48 1.72
CA GLN A 32 -4.32 -9.91 1.44
C GLN A 32 -5.66 -10.46 0.96
N LYS A 33 -5.64 -11.20 -0.16
CA LYS A 33 -6.80 -11.96 -0.63
C LYS A 33 -7.29 -12.91 0.49
N PRO A 34 -8.59 -12.89 0.86
CA PRO A 34 -9.13 -13.83 1.84
C PRO A 34 -8.92 -15.29 1.40
N GLN A 35 -8.53 -16.17 2.32
CA GLN A 35 -8.31 -17.61 2.01
C GLN A 35 -9.62 -18.27 1.55
N ASN A 36 -9.57 -18.98 0.41
CA ASN A 36 -10.74 -19.49 -0.31
C ASN A 36 -11.13 -20.92 0.15
N PRO A 37 -12.44 -21.26 0.21
CA PRO A 37 -12.96 -22.18 -0.82
C PRO A 37 -14.42 -21.94 -1.28
N ALA A 38 -14.66 -22.30 -2.55
CA ALA A 38 -15.89 -22.67 -3.28
C ALA A 38 -17.17 -21.79 -3.25
N ASN A 39 -17.73 -21.65 -4.46
CA ASN A 39 -18.97 -21.01 -4.88
C ASN A 39 -20.16 -21.17 -3.93
N GLN A 40 -20.83 -20.06 -3.62
CA GLN A 40 -22.24 -20.05 -3.22
C GLN A 40 -23.04 -19.12 -4.15
N ASP A 41 -24.17 -19.66 -4.60
CA ASP A 41 -25.11 -19.01 -5.51
C ASP A 41 -25.78 -17.80 -4.85
N ASN A 42 -25.69 -16.66 -5.54
CA ASN A 42 -26.28 -15.39 -5.15
C ASN A 42 -27.78 -15.38 -5.49
N THR A 43 -28.62 -16.05 -4.70
CA THR A 43 -30.08 -15.83 -4.76
C THR A 43 -30.44 -14.52 -4.07
N LYS A 44 -31.26 -13.69 -4.75
CA LYS A 44 -31.89 -12.49 -4.19
C LYS A 44 -32.53 -12.82 -2.82
N PRO A 45 -32.32 -12.01 -1.77
CA PRO A 45 -33.02 -12.23 -0.50
C PRO A 45 -34.54 -12.18 -0.74
N ALA A 46 -35.25 -13.24 -0.36
CA ALA A 46 -36.71 -13.18 -0.26
C ALA A 46 -37.06 -12.12 0.79
N ALA A 47 -38.17 -11.39 0.59
CA ALA A 47 -38.65 -10.43 1.59
C ALA A 47 -38.68 -11.09 2.98
N GLN A 48 -38.19 -10.40 4.01
CA GLN A 48 -38.05 -10.97 5.35
C GLN A 48 -39.43 -11.43 5.85
N GLN A 49 -39.60 -12.75 5.89
CA GLN A 49 -40.76 -13.40 6.45
C GLN A 49 -40.51 -13.65 7.94
N MET A 50 -41.51 -13.35 8.76
CA MET A 50 -41.45 -13.57 10.20
C MET A 50 -42.63 -14.38 10.70
N VAL A 51 -42.44 -14.97 11.87
CA VAL A 51 -43.52 -15.39 12.77
C VAL A 51 -43.83 -14.21 13.68
N ALA A 52 -45.01 -13.61 13.55
CA ALA A 52 -45.41 -12.46 14.35
C ALA A 52 -45.53 -12.83 15.85
N ALA A 53 -45.36 -11.85 16.74
CA ALA A 53 -45.38 -12.08 18.19
C ALA A 53 -46.73 -12.60 18.70
N ASP A 54 -47.82 -12.27 18.02
CA ASP A 54 -49.20 -12.60 18.39
C ASP A 54 -49.62 -14.03 18.01
N VAL A 55 -48.84 -14.72 17.17
CA VAL A 55 -49.14 -16.09 16.73
C VAL A 55 -48.45 -17.18 17.56
N PHE A 56 -47.71 -16.80 18.61
CA PHE A 56 -47.11 -17.78 19.53
C PHE A 56 -48.17 -18.37 20.48
N PRO A 57 -48.35 -19.70 20.51
CA PRO A 57 -49.38 -20.34 21.33
C PRO A 57 -49.10 -20.15 22.83
N LYS A 58 -50.15 -19.96 23.62
CA LYS A 58 -50.10 -19.90 25.09
C LYS A 58 -50.67 -21.19 25.71
N ALA A 59 -50.32 -21.44 26.96
CA ALA A 59 -50.91 -22.54 27.72
C ALA A 59 -52.42 -22.33 27.94
N PRO A 60 -53.20 -23.40 28.20
CA PRO A 60 -54.66 -23.32 28.38
C PRO A 60 -55.12 -22.38 29.50
N ASP A 61 -54.26 -22.14 30.48
CA ASP A 61 -54.48 -21.21 31.60
C ASP A 61 -54.08 -19.75 31.28
N GLY A 62 -53.66 -19.48 30.05
CA GLY A 62 -53.23 -18.16 29.58
C GLY A 62 -51.76 -17.83 29.89
N THR A 63 -51.02 -18.74 30.54
CA THR A 63 -49.59 -18.53 30.83
C THR A 63 -48.71 -18.75 29.59
N THR A 64 -47.60 -18.02 29.50
CA THR A 64 -46.59 -18.22 28.46
C THR A 64 -45.71 -19.43 28.78
N TYR A 65 -45.41 -20.22 27.75
CA TYR A 65 -44.44 -21.32 27.82
C TYR A 65 -43.03 -20.82 28.14
N SER A 66 -42.07 -21.72 28.44
CA SER A 66 -40.70 -21.30 28.80
C SER A 66 -39.89 -20.84 27.58
N GLY A 67 -40.25 -21.32 26.39
CA GLY A 67 -39.68 -20.94 25.11
C GLY A 67 -40.40 -21.61 23.95
N TYR A 68 -39.85 -21.50 22.75
CA TYR A 68 -40.40 -22.10 21.53
C TYR A 68 -39.28 -22.61 20.62
N LYS A 69 -39.54 -23.72 19.93
CA LYS A 69 -38.75 -24.20 18.80
C LYS A 69 -39.51 -23.93 17.52
N ILE A 70 -38.86 -23.28 16.56
CA ILE A 70 -39.44 -22.91 15.28
C ILE A 70 -38.71 -23.68 14.20
N THR A 71 -39.46 -24.39 13.35
CA THR A 71 -38.91 -25.16 12.24
C THR A 71 -39.57 -24.72 10.93
N TRP A 72 -38.79 -24.44 9.89
CA TRP A 72 -39.31 -24.03 8.57
C TRP A 72 -38.43 -24.54 7.45
N THR A 73 -39.00 -24.64 6.25
CA THR A 73 -38.23 -24.89 5.02
C THR A 73 -37.94 -23.56 4.37
N ASP A 74 -36.67 -23.22 4.21
CA ASP A 74 -36.26 -21.96 3.58
C ASP A 74 -36.58 -21.91 2.08
N ALA A 75 -36.44 -20.73 1.46
CA ALA A 75 -36.73 -20.55 0.04
C ALA A 75 -35.86 -21.42 -0.89
N GLN A 76 -34.74 -21.96 -0.39
CA GLN A 76 -33.83 -22.86 -1.10
C GLN A 76 -34.21 -24.34 -0.91
N GLY A 77 -35.24 -24.63 -0.09
CA GLY A 77 -35.73 -25.97 0.16
C GLY A 77 -35.02 -26.70 1.31
N LYS A 78 -34.19 -26.01 2.09
CA LYS A 78 -33.47 -26.59 3.24
C LYS A 78 -34.25 -26.38 4.53
N GLU A 79 -34.25 -27.39 5.39
CA GLU A 79 -34.89 -27.29 6.71
C GLU A 79 -34.02 -26.47 7.67
N GLN A 80 -34.66 -25.53 8.34
CA GLN A 80 -34.08 -24.62 9.31
C GLN A 80 -34.80 -24.81 10.65
N THR A 81 -34.07 -24.70 11.75
CA THR A 81 -34.62 -24.78 13.10
C THR A 81 -34.01 -23.70 13.99
N LYS A 82 -34.83 -23.07 14.83
CA LYS A 82 -34.40 -22.05 15.79
C LYS A 82 -35.15 -22.19 17.11
N THR A 83 -34.42 -22.24 18.21
CA THR A 83 -35.00 -22.18 19.56
C THR A 83 -34.94 -20.75 20.08
N VAL A 84 -36.02 -20.27 20.70
CA VAL A 84 -36.21 -18.89 21.15
C VAL A 84 -36.87 -18.85 22.52
N THR A 85 -36.52 -17.86 23.34
CA THR A 85 -37.14 -17.61 24.64
C THR A 85 -38.39 -16.74 24.52
N VAL A 86 -39.15 -16.58 25.62
CA VAL A 86 -40.30 -15.67 25.67
C VAL A 86 -39.90 -14.22 25.43
N ASP A 87 -38.70 -13.81 25.86
CA ASP A 87 -38.21 -12.45 25.63
C ASP A 87 -37.84 -12.23 24.15
N ASP A 88 -37.34 -13.26 23.47
CA ASP A 88 -36.96 -13.19 22.05
C ASP A 88 -38.16 -12.97 21.12
N ILE A 89 -39.34 -13.49 21.48
CA ILE A 89 -40.53 -13.45 20.62
C ILE A 89 -41.30 -12.13 20.66
N LYS A 90 -40.96 -11.19 21.57
CA LYS A 90 -41.71 -9.94 21.77
C LYS A 90 -41.86 -9.09 20.51
N ASN A 91 -40.91 -9.19 19.57
CA ASN A 91 -40.92 -8.46 18.29
C ASN A 91 -41.16 -9.40 17.08
N GLY A 92 -41.60 -10.64 17.32
CA GLY A 92 -41.67 -11.69 16.30
C GLY A 92 -40.31 -12.30 15.97
N ILE A 93 -40.31 -13.44 15.27
CA ILE A 93 -39.10 -14.19 14.91
C ILE A 93 -38.91 -14.22 13.40
N VAL A 94 -37.78 -13.67 12.95
CA VAL A 94 -37.35 -13.74 11.56
C VAL A 94 -36.99 -15.18 11.18
N LEU A 95 -37.47 -15.58 10.00
CA LEU A 95 -37.21 -16.86 9.37
C LEU A 95 -36.09 -16.66 8.34
N THR A 96 -34.84 -16.88 8.77
CA THR A 96 -33.66 -16.74 7.90
C THR A 96 -33.78 -17.66 6.67
N GLY A 97 -33.47 -17.10 5.49
CA GLY A 97 -33.67 -17.78 4.20
C GLY A 97 -35.10 -17.71 3.65
N GLY A 98 -36.03 -17.02 4.34
CA GLY A 98 -37.44 -16.96 3.97
C GLY A 98 -38.15 -18.29 4.20
N VAL A 99 -39.38 -18.42 3.71
CA VAL A 99 -40.17 -19.65 3.71
C VAL A 99 -40.45 -20.02 2.26
N LYS A 100 -40.21 -21.29 1.92
CA LYS A 100 -40.55 -21.84 0.60
C LYS A 100 -42.03 -21.57 0.29
N GLU A 101 -42.31 -21.10 -0.91
CA GLU A 101 -43.69 -20.88 -1.34
C GLU A 101 -44.53 -22.15 -1.18
N GLY A 102 -45.70 -22.02 -0.54
CA GLY A 102 -46.59 -23.14 -0.23
C GLY A 102 -46.26 -23.91 1.06
N THR A 103 -45.20 -23.56 1.81
CA THR A 103 -44.92 -24.16 3.13
C THR A 103 -45.20 -23.18 4.28
N LYS A 104 -45.35 -23.71 5.50
CA LYS A 104 -45.60 -22.92 6.71
C LYS A 104 -44.59 -23.28 7.81
N PRO A 105 -44.07 -22.29 8.56
CA PRO A 105 -43.29 -22.53 9.76
C PRO A 105 -44.13 -23.24 10.82
N LYS A 106 -43.47 -24.13 11.57
CA LYS A 106 -44.03 -24.82 12.75
C LYS A 106 -43.45 -24.21 14.01
N VAL A 107 -44.31 -23.84 14.95
CA VAL A 107 -43.94 -23.31 16.26
C VAL A 107 -44.33 -24.34 17.32
N THR A 108 -43.33 -24.94 17.95
CA THR A 108 -43.49 -25.96 19.00
C THR A 108 -43.11 -25.35 20.35
N PRO A 109 -44.04 -25.29 21.34
CA PRO A 109 -43.72 -24.78 22.66
C PRO A 109 -42.73 -25.64 23.44
N LEU A 110 -41.97 -25.00 24.33
CA LEU A 110 -41.07 -25.65 25.29
C LEU A 110 -41.64 -25.51 26.71
N VAL A 111 -41.59 -26.59 27.48
CA VAL A 111 -42.00 -26.63 28.88
C VAL A 111 -40.79 -26.95 29.74
N LYS A 112 -40.57 -26.13 30.77
CA LYS A 112 -39.56 -26.37 31.79
C LYS A 112 -40.06 -27.39 32.81
N ASN A 113 -39.37 -28.51 32.89
CA ASN A 113 -39.62 -29.59 33.84
C ASN A 113 -39.10 -29.24 35.24
N ALA A 114 -39.56 -29.99 36.24
CA ALA A 114 -39.17 -29.79 37.64
C ALA A 114 -37.65 -29.96 37.90
N ASP A 115 -36.94 -30.67 37.02
CA ASP A 115 -35.49 -30.85 37.06
C ASP A 115 -34.70 -29.74 36.33
N GLY A 116 -35.41 -28.74 35.79
CA GLY A 116 -34.84 -27.62 35.06
C GLY A 116 -34.60 -27.87 33.57
N THR A 117 -34.86 -29.08 33.06
CA THR A 117 -34.77 -29.39 31.62
C THR A 117 -35.95 -28.82 30.84
N GLU A 118 -35.75 -28.48 29.57
CA GLU A 118 -36.84 -28.06 28.69
C GLU A 118 -37.20 -29.20 27.73
N THR A 119 -38.49 -29.48 27.60
CA THR A 119 -39.01 -30.49 26.68
C THR A 119 -40.02 -29.89 25.71
N GLU A 120 -40.01 -30.39 24.47
CA GLU A 120 -40.97 -30.00 23.44
C GLU A 120 -42.37 -30.47 23.80
N LYS A 121 -43.37 -29.61 23.57
CA LYS A 121 -44.79 -29.90 23.73
C LYS A 121 -45.46 -30.05 22.36
N PRO A 122 -45.29 -31.20 21.68
CA PRO A 122 -45.69 -31.37 20.29
C PRO A 122 -47.21 -31.27 20.08
N ASP A 123 -48.01 -31.59 21.09
CA ASP A 123 -49.47 -31.46 21.11
C ASP A 123 -49.97 -30.01 21.03
N ALA A 124 -49.10 -29.03 21.34
CA ALA A 124 -49.41 -27.60 21.23
C ALA A 124 -48.75 -26.93 20.01
N THR A 125 -48.20 -27.71 19.06
CA THR A 125 -47.54 -27.18 17.86
C THR A 125 -48.55 -26.48 16.94
N GLN A 126 -48.19 -25.31 16.41
CA GLN A 126 -48.99 -24.61 15.41
C GLN A 126 -48.22 -24.35 14.12
N GLU A 127 -48.90 -24.52 12.99
CA GLU A 127 -48.46 -23.99 11.70
C GLU A 127 -48.95 -22.55 11.54
N VAL A 128 -48.02 -21.63 11.36
CA VAL A 128 -48.30 -20.19 11.31
C VAL A 128 -48.11 -19.66 9.90
N ASN A 129 -48.90 -18.66 9.50
CA ASN A 129 -48.63 -17.98 8.23
C ASN A 129 -47.47 -17.00 8.45
N PRO A 130 -46.41 -17.05 7.63
CA PRO A 130 -45.37 -16.04 7.69
C PRO A 130 -45.95 -14.68 7.27
N SER A 131 -45.66 -13.63 8.05
CA SER A 131 -46.00 -12.24 7.68
C SER A 131 -44.78 -11.53 7.12
N SER A 132 -45.00 -10.51 6.28
CA SER A 132 -43.95 -9.59 5.87
C SER A 132 -43.65 -8.62 7.01
N SER A 133 -42.40 -8.60 7.49
CA SER A 133 -41.97 -7.65 8.53
C SER A 133 -41.96 -6.22 8.02
N THR A 134 -42.48 -5.27 8.80
CA THR A 134 -42.21 -3.83 8.62
C THR A 134 -41.30 -3.28 9.73
N ASP A 135 -40.78 -4.11 10.63
CA ASP A 135 -39.85 -3.67 11.66
C ASP A 135 -38.46 -3.47 11.06
N TRP A 136 -38.11 -2.20 10.83
CA TRP A 136 -36.80 -1.78 10.32
C TRP A 136 -35.62 -2.32 11.12
N LYS A 137 -35.77 -2.59 12.43
CA LYS A 137 -34.68 -3.11 13.26
C LYS A 137 -34.26 -4.52 12.84
N LEU A 138 -35.21 -5.33 12.39
CA LEU A 138 -34.96 -6.69 11.90
C LEU A 138 -34.18 -6.68 10.58
N TYR A 139 -34.46 -5.70 9.72
CA TYR A 139 -33.71 -5.48 8.49
C TYR A 139 -32.27 -5.04 8.77
N ILE A 140 -32.06 -4.08 9.69
CA ILE A 140 -30.71 -3.67 10.11
C ILE A 140 -29.92 -4.85 10.69
N LYS A 141 -30.54 -5.64 11.58
CA LYS A 141 -29.91 -6.81 12.17
C LYS A 141 -29.51 -7.83 11.09
N ALA A 142 -30.38 -8.13 10.15
CA ALA A 142 -30.05 -9.06 9.08
C ALA A 142 -28.91 -8.55 8.20
N GLY A 143 -28.86 -7.26 7.87
CA GLY A 143 -27.73 -6.69 7.16
C GLY A 143 -26.41 -6.85 7.92
N ILE A 144 -26.42 -6.68 9.24
CA ILE A 144 -25.24 -6.92 10.10
C ILE A 144 -24.88 -8.41 10.15
N ASP A 145 -25.87 -9.30 10.22
CA ASP A 145 -25.66 -10.75 10.21
C ASP A 145 -24.99 -11.19 8.89
N GLU A 146 -25.41 -10.64 7.72
CA GLU A 146 -24.74 -10.87 6.43
C GLU A 146 -23.26 -10.45 6.45
N LEU A 147 -22.94 -9.32 7.10
CA LEU A 147 -21.56 -8.84 7.25
C LEU A 147 -20.75 -9.64 8.27
N SER A 148 -21.42 -10.34 9.18
CA SER A 148 -20.82 -11.10 10.29
C SER A 148 -20.56 -12.57 9.96
N ARG A 149 -20.93 -13.02 8.74
CA ARG A 149 -20.61 -14.36 8.24
C ARG A 149 -19.10 -14.55 8.07
N GLU A 150 -18.65 -15.81 8.05
CA GLU A 150 -17.26 -16.16 7.75
C GLU A 150 -16.80 -15.56 6.41
N LYS A 151 -17.69 -15.59 5.41
CA LYS A 151 -17.59 -14.82 4.17
C LYS A 151 -18.70 -13.77 4.14
N PRO A 152 -18.38 -12.49 4.41
CA PRO A 152 -19.37 -11.42 4.39
C PRO A 152 -20.04 -11.29 3.02
N ASP A 153 -21.37 -11.09 3.03
CA ASP A 153 -22.14 -10.75 1.84
C ASP A 153 -22.55 -9.27 1.89
N TYR A 154 -21.69 -8.41 1.34
CA TYR A 154 -21.89 -6.97 1.27
C TYR A 154 -23.09 -6.60 0.37
N ASP A 155 -23.27 -7.29 -0.76
CA ASP A 155 -24.40 -7.01 -1.66
C ASP A 155 -25.74 -7.32 -0.97
N ALA A 156 -25.84 -8.44 -0.24
CA ALA A 156 -27.02 -8.77 0.56
C ALA A 156 -27.22 -7.80 1.74
N ALA A 157 -26.15 -7.42 2.43
CA ALA A 157 -26.21 -6.47 3.54
C ALA A 157 -26.77 -5.10 3.10
N LEU A 158 -26.30 -4.56 1.98
CA LEU A 158 -26.78 -3.30 1.41
C LEU A 158 -28.26 -3.37 1.04
N ALA A 159 -28.72 -4.51 0.50
CA ALA A 159 -30.13 -4.72 0.20
C ALA A 159 -30.99 -4.64 1.46
N TRP A 160 -30.57 -5.30 2.55
CA TRP A 160 -31.27 -5.23 3.83
C TRP A 160 -31.31 -3.83 4.43
N PHE A 161 -30.21 -3.08 4.36
CA PHE A 161 -30.18 -1.69 4.82
C PHE A 161 -31.11 -0.78 4.01
N LYS A 162 -31.25 -1.04 2.70
CA LYS A 162 -32.22 -0.34 1.85
C LYS A 162 -33.66 -0.68 2.24
N ASP A 163 -33.95 -1.95 2.50
CA ASP A 163 -35.29 -2.37 2.94
C ASP A 163 -35.65 -1.81 4.32
N ALA A 164 -34.67 -1.68 5.22
CA ALA A 164 -34.86 -1.00 6.50
C ALA A 164 -35.33 0.46 6.31
N TYR A 165 -34.75 1.18 5.34
CA TYR A 165 -35.14 2.55 5.00
C TYR A 165 -36.50 2.66 4.30
N ASN A 166 -36.86 1.67 3.48
CA ASN A 166 -38.20 1.61 2.89
C ASN A 166 -39.27 1.32 3.94
N ALA A 167 -38.93 0.56 4.98
CA ALA A 167 -39.83 0.25 6.08
C ALA A 167 -40.06 1.45 7.02
N GLU A 168 -39.01 2.21 7.35
CA GLU A 168 -39.07 3.36 8.24
C GLU A 168 -37.98 4.37 7.86
N GLN A 169 -38.26 5.67 7.89
CA GLN A 169 -37.30 6.73 7.53
C GLN A 169 -36.84 7.56 8.75
N ASN A 170 -36.47 6.87 9.81
CA ASN A 170 -35.87 7.49 11.01
C ASN A 170 -34.37 7.78 10.84
N ASN A 171 -33.72 8.38 11.85
CA ASN A 171 -32.29 8.74 11.76
C ASN A 171 -31.38 7.54 11.47
N THR A 172 -31.59 6.40 12.13
CA THR A 172 -30.76 5.21 11.95
C THR A 172 -30.87 4.67 10.52
N THR A 173 -32.08 4.36 10.07
CA THR A 173 -32.33 3.83 8.72
C THR A 173 -31.84 4.77 7.61
N LYS A 174 -32.02 6.10 7.78
CA LYS A 174 -31.44 7.13 6.90
C LYS A 174 -29.91 7.05 6.82
N ALA A 175 -29.22 6.89 7.95
CA ALA A 175 -27.76 6.80 7.98
C ALA A 175 -27.25 5.55 7.26
N TYR A 176 -27.84 4.38 7.52
CA TYR A 176 -27.48 3.15 6.80
C TYR A 176 -27.77 3.26 5.31
N TYR A 177 -28.91 3.83 4.92
CA TYR A 177 -29.25 4.05 3.51
C TYR A 177 -28.29 5.01 2.79
N ALA A 178 -27.80 6.05 3.47
CA ALA A 178 -26.79 6.93 2.90
C ALA A 178 -25.49 6.19 2.56
N VAL A 179 -25.05 5.26 3.43
CA VAL A 179 -23.90 4.39 3.17
C VAL A 179 -24.17 3.46 1.97
N VAL A 180 -25.39 2.91 1.86
CA VAL A 180 -25.79 2.10 0.69
C VAL A 180 -25.66 2.91 -0.59
N GLN A 181 -26.13 4.16 -0.61
CA GLN A 181 -26.01 5.03 -1.79
C GLN A 181 -24.54 5.25 -2.17
N LEU A 182 -23.69 5.61 -1.21
CA LEU A 182 -22.26 5.84 -1.45
C LEU A 182 -21.55 4.58 -1.96
N ALA A 183 -21.77 3.43 -1.34
CA ALA A 183 -21.16 2.17 -1.77
C ALA A 183 -21.64 1.72 -3.16
N THR A 184 -22.89 2.04 -3.54
CA THR A 184 -23.44 1.71 -4.87
C THR A 184 -22.70 2.43 -5.99
N ILE A 185 -22.11 3.60 -5.74
CA ILE A 185 -21.32 4.33 -6.75
C ILE A 185 -20.21 3.44 -7.30
N SER A 186 -19.57 2.60 -6.48
CA SER A 186 -18.42 1.78 -6.90
C SER A 186 -18.77 0.65 -7.87
N ILE A 187 -20.04 0.24 -7.95
CA ILE A 187 -20.49 -0.98 -8.65
C ILE A 187 -21.70 -0.77 -9.57
N LYS A 188 -22.25 0.44 -9.64
CA LYS A 188 -23.36 0.75 -10.57
C LYS A 188 -22.92 0.57 -12.03
N PRO A 189 -23.85 0.25 -12.95
CA PRO A 189 -23.52 -0.06 -14.34
C PRO A 189 -22.63 0.98 -15.02
N GLU A 190 -22.86 2.26 -14.78
CA GLU A 190 -22.09 3.37 -15.35
C GLU A 190 -20.63 3.34 -14.87
N THR A 191 -20.39 3.03 -13.60
CA THR A 191 -19.04 2.90 -13.05
C THR A 191 -18.31 1.70 -13.62
N VAL A 192 -18.99 0.55 -13.69
CA VAL A 192 -18.41 -0.66 -14.27
C VAL A 192 -18.05 -0.43 -15.73
N ASP A 193 -18.97 0.16 -16.50
CA ASP A 193 -18.75 0.48 -17.90
C ASP A 193 -17.57 1.44 -18.06
N PHE A 194 -17.51 2.51 -17.26
CA PHE A 194 -16.39 3.45 -17.27
C PHE A 194 -15.06 2.75 -16.96
N MET A 195 -14.99 1.97 -15.88
CA MET A 195 -13.75 1.29 -15.49
C MET A 195 -13.30 0.27 -16.54
N GLN A 196 -14.24 -0.50 -17.10
CA GLN A 196 -13.89 -1.51 -18.09
C GLN A 196 -13.55 -0.88 -19.45
N ASN A 197 -14.41 0.01 -19.96
CA ASN A 197 -14.36 0.48 -21.33
C ASN A 197 -13.57 1.77 -21.52
N LYS A 198 -13.40 2.58 -20.47
CA LYS A 198 -12.63 3.83 -20.53
C LYS A 198 -11.27 3.74 -19.84
N MET A 199 -11.20 3.04 -18.70
CA MET A 199 -9.96 2.93 -17.91
C MET A 199 -9.12 1.67 -18.22
N GLY A 200 -9.65 0.76 -19.03
CA GLY A 200 -8.89 -0.40 -19.51
C GLY A 200 -8.84 -1.57 -18.54
N PHE A 201 -9.66 -1.62 -17.48
CA PHE A 201 -9.75 -2.80 -16.62
C PHE A 201 -10.47 -3.95 -17.33
N ALA A 202 -9.89 -5.15 -17.34
CA ALA A 202 -10.49 -6.30 -18.02
C ALA A 202 -11.68 -6.87 -17.24
N THR A 203 -11.58 -6.92 -15.90
CA THR A 203 -12.48 -7.69 -15.04
C THR A 203 -13.04 -6.87 -13.87
N TYR A 204 -13.13 -5.54 -14.01
CA TYR A 204 -13.66 -4.68 -12.93
C TYR A 204 -15.04 -5.19 -12.45
N PRO A 205 -15.25 -5.42 -11.14
CA PRO A 205 -16.44 -6.12 -10.65
C PRO A 205 -17.75 -5.35 -10.80
N LYS A 206 -18.84 -6.11 -10.98
CA LYS A 206 -20.23 -5.62 -11.00
C LYS A 206 -20.93 -5.70 -9.64
N LYS A 207 -20.25 -6.23 -8.63
CA LYS A 207 -20.78 -6.58 -7.31
C LYS A 207 -19.79 -6.19 -6.24
N LEU A 208 -20.29 -5.75 -5.08
CA LEU A 208 -19.44 -5.25 -4.01
C LEU A 208 -18.61 -6.39 -3.39
N ASN A 209 -19.16 -7.61 -3.30
CA ASN A 209 -18.43 -8.78 -2.82
C ASN A 209 -17.15 -9.04 -3.64
N ALA A 210 -17.27 -9.06 -4.96
CA ALA A 210 -16.13 -9.29 -5.84
C ALA A 210 -15.14 -8.12 -5.84
N LEU A 211 -15.61 -6.89 -5.62
CA LEU A 211 -14.76 -5.71 -5.46
C LEU A 211 -13.90 -5.80 -4.20
N VAL A 212 -14.51 -6.12 -3.05
CA VAL A 212 -13.85 -6.17 -1.74
C VAL A 212 -12.93 -7.39 -1.59
N ASN A 213 -13.32 -8.54 -2.15
CA ASN A 213 -12.53 -9.77 -2.05
C ASN A 213 -11.31 -9.80 -2.99
N LEU A 214 -11.12 -8.76 -3.80
CA LEU A 214 -10.05 -8.67 -4.79
C LEU A 214 -10.05 -9.84 -5.79
N ASP A 215 -11.23 -10.41 -6.08
CA ASP A 215 -11.38 -11.54 -7.02
C ASP A 215 -10.98 -11.17 -8.45
N TRP A 216 -10.89 -9.87 -8.74
CA TRP A 216 -10.51 -9.27 -10.02
C TRP A 216 -9.02 -8.92 -10.11
N PHE A 217 -8.24 -9.18 -9.05
CA PHE A 217 -6.78 -9.06 -9.05
C PHE A 217 -6.14 -10.36 -9.53
N LYS A 218 -5.06 -10.24 -10.31
CA LYS A 218 -4.19 -11.34 -10.69
C LYS A 218 -2.97 -11.41 -9.78
N ASP A 219 -2.61 -12.64 -9.43
CA ASP A 219 -1.36 -12.98 -8.76
C ASP A 219 -0.28 -13.22 -9.83
N GLU A 220 0.83 -12.47 -9.76
CA GLU A 220 2.00 -12.71 -10.59
C GLU A 220 3.26 -12.81 -9.73
N THR A 221 4.07 -13.84 -9.97
CA THR A 221 5.44 -13.90 -9.45
C THR A 221 6.36 -13.23 -10.46
N ARG A 222 6.99 -12.13 -10.07
CA ARG A 222 8.01 -11.44 -10.86
C ARG A 222 9.40 -11.76 -10.32
N SER A 223 10.35 -11.91 -11.23
CA SER A 223 11.75 -12.14 -10.91
C SER A 223 12.61 -11.12 -11.64
N GLN A 224 13.59 -10.56 -10.94
CA GLN A 224 14.63 -9.74 -11.58
C GLN A 224 15.98 -10.28 -11.19
N THR A 225 16.79 -10.56 -12.22
CA THR A 225 18.20 -10.88 -12.08
C THR A 225 19.00 -9.58 -12.11
N ARG A 226 19.90 -9.40 -11.15
CA ARG A 226 20.87 -8.30 -11.12
C ARG A 226 22.26 -8.85 -10.92
N THR A 227 23.22 -8.29 -11.62
CA THR A 227 24.64 -8.52 -11.32
C THR A 227 25.07 -7.51 -10.27
N GLU A 228 25.51 -8.01 -9.12
CA GLU A 228 25.97 -7.23 -7.99
C GLU A 228 27.45 -7.52 -7.71
N ASN A 229 28.11 -6.61 -6.98
CA ASN A 229 29.49 -6.79 -6.56
C ASN A 229 29.51 -7.36 -5.14
N GLY A 230 30.18 -8.50 -4.96
CA GLY A 230 30.56 -9.05 -3.67
C GLY A 230 32.02 -8.73 -3.35
N THR A 231 32.35 -8.73 -2.06
CA THR A 231 33.71 -8.55 -1.57
C THR A 231 34.08 -9.65 -0.59
N ILE A 232 35.35 -10.06 -0.63
CA ILE A 232 35.95 -10.88 0.42
C ILE A 232 37.26 -10.22 0.87
N SER A 233 37.40 -10.05 2.19
CA SER A 233 38.64 -9.59 2.81
C SER A 233 39.47 -10.80 3.23
N ILE A 234 40.70 -10.87 2.75
CA ILE A 234 41.61 -11.99 2.99
C ILE A 234 42.84 -11.48 3.74
N SER A 235 43.10 -12.02 4.92
CA SER A 235 44.31 -11.74 5.69
C SER A 235 45.54 -12.28 4.95
N VAL A 236 46.54 -11.42 4.77
CA VAL A 236 47.85 -11.79 4.22
C VAL A 236 48.95 -11.35 5.18
N SER A 237 49.98 -12.16 5.30
CA SER A 237 51.04 -11.95 6.28
C SER A 237 52.41 -11.90 5.61
N THR A 238 53.32 -11.15 6.22
CA THR A 238 54.74 -11.13 5.83
C THR A 238 55.59 -11.84 6.88
N PHE A 239 56.62 -12.54 6.41
CA PHE A 239 57.49 -13.34 7.26
C PHE A 239 58.95 -13.11 6.90
N SER A 240 59.80 -13.05 7.92
CA SER A 240 61.25 -13.01 7.75
C SER A 240 61.94 -14.14 8.49
N LYS A 241 63.16 -14.45 8.04
CA LYS A 241 64.01 -15.46 8.67
C LYS A 241 64.49 -14.92 10.01
N SER A 242 64.35 -15.71 11.08
CA SER A 242 64.75 -15.31 12.42
C SER A 242 65.23 -16.49 13.24
N SER A 243 66.18 -16.25 14.14
CA SER A 243 66.60 -17.19 15.19
C SER A 243 65.59 -17.23 16.36
N SER A 244 64.80 -16.18 16.53
CA SER A 244 63.60 -16.15 17.38
C SER A 244 62.37 -16.32 16.48
N PHE A 245 61.85 -17.54 16.39
CA PHE A 245 60.84 -17.92 15.41
C PHE A 245 59.57 -18.47 16.06
N ALA A 246 58.45 -18.29 15.37
CA ALA A 246 57.16 -18.88 15.74
C ALA A 246 56.65 -19.86 14.67
N TYR A 247 57.27 -19.89 13.48
CA TYR A 247 56.81 -20.66 12.33
C TYR A 247 57.95 -21.45 11.68
N LYS A 248 57.59 -22.59 11.06
CA LYS A 248 58.46 -23.40 10.21
C LYS A 248 57.85 -23.56 8.83
N ARG A 249 58.70 -23.50 7.80
CA ARG A 249 58.29 -23.70 6.41
C ARG A 249 58.36 -25.18 6.06
N VAL A 250 57.29 -25.68 5.45
CA VAL A 250 57.12 -27.11 5.20
C VAL A 250 56.57 -27.37 3.81
N LYS A 251 56.92 -28.54 3.28
CA LYS A 251 56.24 -29.16 2.16
C LYS A 251 55.16 -30.09 2.70
N GLY A 252 53.99 -30.06 2.08
CA GLY A 252 52.85 -30.87 2.48
C GLY A 252 51.78 -30.91 1.40
N HIS A 253 50.67 -31.58 1.70
CA HIS A 253 49.50 -31.67 0.83
C HIS A 253 48.22 -31.73 1.66
N ILE A 254 47.09 -31.36 1.05
CA ILE A 254 45.77 -31.43 1.68
C ILE A 254 45.17 -32.83 1.47
N ALA A 255 44.63 -33.43 2.53
CA ALA A 255 43.99 -34.74 2.52
C ALA A 255 42.67 -34.73 3.32
N ASP A 256 41.72 -35.58 2.92
CA ASP A 256 40.39 -35.65 3.55
C ASP A 256 40.42 -36.28 4.96
N THR A 257 41.41 -37.13 5.23
CA THR A 257 41.59 -37.82 6.53
C THR A 257 42.98 -37.58 7.09
N PRO A 258 43.16 -37.54 8.42
CA PRO A 258 44.49 -37.41 9.02
C PRO A 258 45.34 -38.65 8.76
N ASP A 259 46.64 -38.44 8.59
CA ASP A 259 47.65 -39.49 8.49
C ASP A 259 48.22 -39.76 9.90
N ALA A 260 48.05 -40.99 10.40
CA ALA A 260 48.53 -41.39 11.73
C ALA A 260 50.07 -41.47 11.84
N THR A 261 50.77 -41.48 10.71
CA THR A 261 52.24 -41.58 10.64
C THR A 261 52.92 -40.23 10.45
N LYS A 262 52.14 -39.17 10.20
CA LYS A 262 52.64 -37.81 9.93
C LYS A 262 51.92 -36.77 10.80
N VAL A 263 52.49 -35.57 10.84
CA VAL A 263 51.78 -34.43 11.44
C VAL A 263 50.62 -34.05 10.53
N SER A 264 49.40 -34.14 11.09
CA SER A 264 48.15 -33.84 10.40
C SER A 264 47.46 -32.66 11.04
N ILE A 265 47.28 -31.59 10.27
CA ILE A 265 46.89 -30.27 10.76
C ILE A 265 45.52 -29.90 10.18
N PRO A 266 44.45 -29.75 10.98
CA PRO A 266 43.14 -29.37 10.45
C PRO A 266 43.21 -28.05 9.67
N VAL A 267 42.69 -28.07 8.45
CA VAL A 267 42.36 -26.87 7.68
C VAL A 267 41.25 -26.15 8.41
N ASN A 268 41.35 -24.83 8.50
CA ASN A 268 40.43 -23.94 9.22
C ASN A 268 40.37 -24.09 10.77
N GLY A 269 41.22 -24.90 11.40
CA GLY A 269 41.19 -25.09 12.86
C GLY A 269 41.86 -23.99 13.71
N ASN A 270 42.78 -23.19 13.14
CA ASN A 270 43.49 -22.12 13.84
C ASN A 270 43.98 -21.05 12.83
N LEU A 271 43.95 -19.76 13.20
CA LEU A 271 44.30 -18.62 12.33
C LEU A 271 45.81 -18.49 12.02
N ALA A 272 46.67 -19.21 12.75
CA ALA A 272 48.14 -19.11 12.64
C ALA A 272 48.79 -20.15 11.70
N ARG A 273 48.14 -20.46 10.57
CA ARG A 273 48.65 -21.43 9.57
C ARG A 273 48.49 -20.83 8.18
N PHE A 274 49.54 -20.88 7.38
CA PHE A 274 49.63 -20.11 6.15
C PHE A 274 49.99 -20.98 4.96
N GLU A 275 49.47 -20.59 3.81
CA GLU A 275 49.80 -21.16 2.51
C GLU A 275 50.27 -20.05 1.56
N MET A 276 51.15 -20.42 0.64
CA MET A 276 51.56 -19.53 -0.43
C MET A 276 50.47 -19.47 -1.48
N GLY A 277 49.90 -18.29 -1.70
CA GLY A 277 48.89 -18.08 -2.72
C GLY A 277 49.43 -18.23 -4.14
N THR A 278 48.59 -18.77 -5.01
CA THR A 278 48.94 -19.14 -6.41
C THR A 278 48.02 -18.49 -7.44
N VAL A 279 46.92 -17.87 -7.02
CA VAL A 279 45.88 -17.33 -7.90
C VAL A 279 45.48 -15.91 -7.53
N GLY A 280 45.09 -15.14 -8.55
CA GLY A 280 44.53 -13.79 -8.39
C GLY A 280 45.43 -12.88 -7.53
N PRO A 281 44.85 -12.05 -6.65
CA PRO A 281 45.62 -11.13 -5.80
C PRO A 281 46.50 -11.79 -4.72
N LEU A 282 46.36 -13.11 -4.51
CA LEU A 282 47.15 -13.87 -3.53
C LEU A 282 48.45 -14.43 -4.12
N ALA A 283 48.65 -14.37 -5.45
CA ALA A 283 49.83 -14.93 -6.10
C ALA A 283 51.14 -14.40 -5.46
N GLY A 284 51.94 -15.32 -4.89
CA GLY A 284 53.21 -15.02 -4.25
C GLY A 284 53.12 -14.39 -2.85
N LYS A 285 51.95 -14.40 -2.22
CA LYS A 285 51.72 -13.87 -0.87
C LYS A 285 51.31 -15.00 0.08
N TRP A 286 51.65 -14.88 1.36
CA TRP A 286 51.20 -15.81 2.38
C TRP A 286 49.81 -15.40 2.87
N SER A 287 48.82 -16.26 2.67
CA SER A 287 47.47 -16.12 3.24
C SER A 287 47.21 -17.22 4.25
N GLU A 288 46.23 -17.04 5.12
CA GLU A 288 45.80 -18.15 5.98
C GLU A 288 45.37 -19.36 5.13
N LEU A 289 45.63 -20.55 5.66
CA LEU A 289 45.35 -21.82 5.03
C LEU A 289 43.86 -21.96 4.68
N GLY A 290 43.55 -22.21 3.41
CA GLY A 290 42.21 -22.41 2.88
C GLY A 290 41.74 -21.29 1.95
N TYR A 291 42.32 -20.09 2.03
CA TYR A 291 41.93 -18.96 1.18
C TYR A 291 42.36 -19.12 -0.28
N ASN A 292 43.49 -19.78 -0.57
CA ASN A 292 43.92 -19.99 -1.96
C ASN A 292 42.92 -20.88 -2.71
N ALA A 293 42.46 -21.96 -2.07
CA ALA A 293 41.45 -22.86 -2.62
C ALA A 293 40.06 -22.21 -2.72
N LEU A 294 39.68 -21.40 -1.73
CA LEU A 294 38.44 -20.61 -1.77
C LEU A 294 38.44 -19.62 -2.93
N LEU A 295 39.52 -18.85 -3.11
CA LEU A 295 39.61 -17.85 -4.17
C LEU A 295 39.53 -18.52 -5.55
N LYS A 296 40.19 -19.67 -5.73
CA LYS A 296 40.07 -20.48 -6.96
C LYS A 296 38.62 -20.92 -7.21
N LYS A 297 37.93 -21.40 -6.17
CA LYS A 297 36.50 -21.75 -6.27
C LYS A 297 35.64 -20.56 -6.71
N ILE A 298 35.86 -19.37 -6.14
CA ILE A 298 35.10 -18.17 -6.54
C ILE A 298 35.34 -17.84 -8.02
N ILE A 299 36.60 -17.86 -8.46
CA ILE A 299 36.99 -17.58 -9.85
C ILE A 299 36.31 -18.57 -10.82
N ASP A 300 36.33 -19.86 -10.48
CA ASP A 300 35.82 -20.93 -11.34
C ASP A 300 34.29 -21.10 -11.29
N THR A 301 33.60 -20.48 -10.33
CA THR A 301 32.13 -20.56 -10.20
C THR A 301 31.44 -19.57 -11.15
N PRO A 302 30.44 -19.97 -11.96
CA PRO A 302 29.64 -19.05 -12.77
C PRO A 302 28.90 -18.00 -11.93
N LEU A 303 28.66 -16.80 -12.47
CA LEU A 303 28.06 -15.67 -11.73
C LEU A 303 26.75 -16.04 -11.01
N LYS A 304 25.86 -16.78 -11.69
CA LYS A 304 24.57 -17.26 -11.16
C LYS A 304 24.67 -18.21 -9.96
N ASP A 305 25.81 -18.88 -9.80
CA ASP A 305 26.04 -19.88 -8.75
C ASP A 305 26.94 -19.33 -7.64
N ARG A 306 27.42 -18.07 -7.77
CA ARG A 306 28.22 -17.41 -6.75
C ARG A 306 27.35 -16.91 -5.60
N LYS A 307 27.90 -16.99 -4.38
CA LYS A 307 27.25 -16.45 -3.18
C LYS A 307 27.46 -14.94 -3.10
N ARG A 308 26.52 -14.25 -2.46
CA ARG A 308 26.69 -12.84 -2.06
C ARG A 308 27.87 -12.63 -1.10
N TRP A 309 28.13 -13.60 -0.24
CA TRP A 309 29.21 -13.57 0.75
C TRP A 309 29.91 -14.93 0.80
N TYR A 310 31.24 -14.90 0.85
CA TYR A 310 32.08 -16.07 1.09
C TYR A 310 32.88 -15.87 2.39
N SER A 311 33.02 -16.94 3.17
CA SER A 311 33.93 -17.00 4.32
C SER A 311 34.98 -18.10 4.13
N ARG A 312 35.98 -18.18 5.01
CA ARG A 312 36.99 -19.25 4.97
C ARG A 312 36.37 -20.66 5.08
N ASP A 313 35.21 -20.77 5.72
CA ASP A 313 34.47 -22.04 5.84
C ASP A 313 33.87 -22.51 4.52
N ASP A 314 33.68 -21.61 3.55
CA ASP A 314 33.26 -21.95 2.19
C ASP A 314 34.39 -22.55 1.33
N SER A 315 35.61 -22.58 1.86
CA SER A 315 36.75 -23.22 1.20
C SER A 315 36.46 -24.69 0.91
N PRO A 316 36.78 -25.21 -0.28
CA PRO A 316 36.64 -26.64 -0.58
C PRO A 316 37.53 -27.54 0.31
N ASP A 317 38.48 -26.95 1.04
CA ASP A 317 39.35 -27.66 1.96
C ASP A 317 38.90 -27.54 3.43
N SER A 318 37.79 -26.86 3.69
CA SER A 318 37.20 -26.80 5.03
C SER A 318 36.87 -28.21 5.54
N GLY A 319 37.35 -28.55 6.74
CA GLY A 319 37.20 -29.89 7.33
C GLY A 319 38.26 -30.93 6.91
N LYS A 320 39.18 -30.58 6.01
CA LYS A 320 40.32 -31.43 5.62
C LYS A 320 41.55 -31.20 6.51
N TYR A 321 42.65 -31.89 6.20
CA TYR A 321 43.92 -31.80 6.93
C TYR A 321 45.07 -31.45 5.99
N LEU A 322 45.94 -30.52 6.40
CA LEU A 322 47.29 -30.39 5.86
C LEU A 322 48.18 -31.48 6.46
N ILE A 323 48.64 -32.39 5.61
CA ILE A 323 49.62 -33.41 5.96
C ILE A 323 51.01 -32.85 5.69
N VAL A 324 51.83 -32.76 6.75
CA VAL A 324 53.20 -32.25 6.65
C VAL A 324 54.12 -33.39 6.24
N ASP A 325 54.71 -33.29 5.04
CA ASP A 325 55.57 -34.32 4.48
C ASP A 325 57.02 -34.17 4.94
N ALA A 326 57.55 -32.95 4.92
CA ALA A 326 58.91 -32.64 5.32
C ALA A 326 59.10 -31.13 5.56
N PHE A 327 60.14 -30.78 6.32
CA PHE A 327 60.65 -29.41 6.35
C PHE A 327 61.29 -29.07 5.00
N ASP A 328 60.95 -27.90 4.45
CA ASP A 328 61.43 -27.45 3.13
C ASP A 328 61.39 -25.92 3.05
N ASP A 329 62.55 -25.30 2.84
CA ASP A 329 62.67 -23.85 2.66
C ASP A 329 62.01 -23.33 1.36
N GLY A 330 61.75 -24.23 0.40
CA GLY A 330 60.94 -23.99 -0.80
C GLY A 330 59.46 -24.37 -0.64
N GLY A 331 59.05 -24.87 0.53
CA GLY A 331 57.71 -25.38 0.80
C GLY A 331 56.59 -24.37 0.58
N THR A 332 55.37 -24.84 0.31
CA THR A 332 54.21 -23.96 0.05
C THR A 332 53.41 -23.61 1.30
N TYR A 333 53.82 -24.11 2.47
CA TYR A 333 53.11 -23.90 3.72
C TYR A 333 54.04 -23.39 4.83
N LEU A 334 53.48 -22.57 5.72
CA LEU A 334 54.09 -22.10 6.95
C LEU A 334 53.16 -22.50 8.11
N VAL A 335 53.68 -23.28 9.04
CA VAL A 335 52.92 -23.82 10.18
C VAL A 335 53.56 -23.37 11.49
N GLY A 336 52.75 -23.28 12.54
CA GLY A 336 53.24 -22.92 13.87
C GLY A 336 54.29 -23.93 14.34
N HIS A 337 55.36 -23.45 14.98
CA HIS A 337 56.43 -24.31 15.46
C HIS A 337 55.92 -25.41 16.42
N SER A 338 54.89 -25.12 17.22
CA SER A 338 54.23 -26.06 18.14
C SER A 338 53.48 -27.19 17.42
N ASP A 339 53.09 -26.99 16.15
CA ASP A 339 52.43 -28.04 15.37
C ASP A 339 53.45 -29.13 14.93
N VAL A 340 54.75 -28.80 14.88
CA VAL A 340 55.79 -29.64 14.24
C VAL A 340 57.06 -29.84 15.08
N ASP A 341 57.08 -29.43 16.34
CA ASP A 341 58.23 -29.49 17.25
C ASP A 341 58.78 -30.91 17.50
N LYS A 342 57.89 -31.92 17.43
CA LYS A 342 58.22 -33.34 17.57
C LYS A 342 58.68 -34.01 16.28
N MET A 343 58.64 -33.31 15.14
CA MET A 343 59.02 -33.87 13.85
C MET A 343 60.54 -33.89 13.70
N GLN A 344 61.09 -34.99 13.17
CA GLN A 344 62.52 -35.12 12.92
C GLN A 344 62.99 -34.01 11.95
N GLY A 345 64.09 -33.33 12.29
CA GLY A 345 64.66 -32.23 11.50
C GLY A 345 64.25 -30.83 11.97
N PHE A 346 63.42 -30.70 13.02
CA PHE A 346 62.95 -29.42 13.54
C PHE A 346 64.09 -28.46 13.95
N ASP A 347 65.06 -28.95 14.74
CA ASP A 347 66.16 -28.14 15.28
C ASP A 347 67.12 -27.60 14.20
N GLY A 348 67.25 -28.32 13.08
CA GLY A 348 68.14 -27.95 11.96
C GLY A 348 67.47 -27.09 10.87
N THR A 349 66.16 -26.84 10.97
CA THR A 349 65.39 -26.13 9.94
C THR A 349 65.30 -24.63 10.24
N GLN A 350 65.39 -23.80 9.21
CA GLN A 350 65.21 -22.34 9.33
C GLN A 350 63.87 -21.97 9.98
N GLY A 351 63.93 -21.07 10.97
CA GLY A 351 62.77 -20.48 11.62
C GLY A 351 62.30 -19.20 10.94
N TYR A 352 61.00 -18.94 10.99
CA TYR A 352 60.37 -17.74 10.47
C TYR A 352 59.62 -16.99 11.58
N PHE A 353 59.72 -15.66 11.55
CA PHE A 353 58.98 -14.75 12.41
C PHE A 353 57.98 -13.96 11.57
N LEU A 354 56.80 -13.73 12.13
CA LEU A 354 55.72 -12.96 11.54
C LEU A 354 56.00 -11.47 11.74
N GLU A 355 56.14 -10.71 10.66
CA GLU A 355 56.47 -9.28 10.73
C GLU A 355 55.21 -8.42 10.83
N ASP A 356 54.19 -8.74 10.04
CA ASP A 356 52.94 -8.00 10.01
C ASP A 356 51.76 -8.95 9.76
N TRP A 357 50.77 -8.89 10.66
CA TRP A 357 49.54 -9.66 10.63
C TRP A 357 48.36 -8.85 10.08
N ASN A 358 48.47 -7.52 10.02
CA ASN A 358 47.35 -6.64 9.75
C ASN A 358 47.16 -6.31 8.26
N ASN A 359 47.96 -6.91 7.38
CA ASN A 359 47.75 -6.75 5.95
C ASN A 359 46.54 -7.56 5.50
N SER A 360 45.61 -6.90 4.83
CA SER A 360 44.47 -7.55 4.21
C SER A 360 44.38 -7.16 2.75
N ILE A 361 43.89 -8.08 1.94
CA ILE A 361 43.55 -7.81 0.56
C ILE A 361 42.06 -7.98 0.41
N THR A 362 41.42 -6.96 -0.17
CA THR A 362 40.04 -7.05 -0.63
C THR A 362 40.04 -7.58 -2.06
N TYR A 363 39.28 -8.65 -2.30
CA TYR A 363 38.99 -9.15 -3.65
C TYR A 363 37.53 -8.88 -3.99
N ASP A 364 37.33 -8.08 -5.04
CA ASP A 364 36.02 -7.80 -5.62
C ASP A 364 35.66 -8.88 -6.64
N TYR A 365 34.45 -9.42 -6.55
CA TYR A 365 33.90 -10.36 -7.52
C TYR A 365 32.44 -10.03 -7.84
N GLN A 366 31.95 -10.51 -8.98
CA GLN A 366 30.54 -10.36 -9.36
C GLN A 366 29.76 -11.62 -9.02
N TYR A 367 28.49 -11.47 -8.66
CA TYR A 367 27.50 -12.55 -8.53
C TYR A 367 26.15 -12.10 -9.12
N GLU A 368 25.28 -13.05 -9.48
CA GLU A 368 23.90 -12.72 -9.88
C GLU A 368 22.93 -12.99 -8.74
N GLU A 369 22.14 -11.97 -8.38
CA GLU A 369 21.05 -12.08 -7.44
C GLU A 369 19.72 -12.16 -8.19
N VAL A 370 18.95 -13.21 -7.94
CA VAL A 370 17.56 -13.30 -8.42
C VAL A 370 16.64 -12.89 -7.29
N SER A 371 16.12 -11.67 -7.38
CA SER A 371 15.07 -11.21 -6.50
C SER A 371 13.72 -11.65 -7.07
N THR A 372 12.99 -12.48 -6.33
CA THR A 372 11.61 -12.87 -6.68
C THR A 372 10.63 -12.21 -5.72
N TRP A 373 9.58 -11.60 -6.24
CA TRP A 373 8.52 -11.02 -5.43
C TRP A 373 7.15 -11.31 -6.04
N HIS A 374 6.14 -11.40 -5.18
CA HIS A 374 4.76 -11.59 -5.58
C HIS A 374 4.10 -10.23 -5.69
N VAL A 375 3.34 -10.02 -6.77
CA VAL A 375 2.56 -8.80 -6.96
C VAL A 375 1.12 -9.19 -7.24
N GLN A 376 0.20 -8.49 -6.58
CA GLN A 376 -1.23 -8.54 -6.88
C GLN A 376 -1.63 -7.24 -7.54
N TYR A 377 -2.30 -7.31 -8.69
CA TYR A 377 -2.77 -6.13 -9.40
C TYR A 377 -4.03 -6.42 -10.21
N PRO A 378 -4.87 -5.41 -10.48
CA PRO A 378 -6.03 -5.56 -11.35
C PRO A 378 -5.68 -6.08 -12.73
N GLU A 379 -6.48 -6.98 -13.28
CA GLU A 379 -6.32 -7.36 -14.68
C GLU A 379 -6.67 -6.18 -15.60
N LEU A 380 -5.73 -5.83 -16.48
CA LEU A 380 -5.92 -4.83 -17.52
C LEU A 380 -6.22 -5.51 -18.86
N LYS A 381 -6.97 -4.83 -19.72
CA LYS A 381 -7.17 -5.22 -21.12
C LYS A 381 -5.81 -5.32 -21.83
N PRO A 382 -5.71 -6.09 -22.93
CA PRO A 382 -4.45 -6.25 -23.65
C PRO A 382 -3.76 -4.90 -23.90
N ALA A 383 -2.55 -4.78 -23.36
CA ALA A 383 -1.74 -3.58 -23.47
C ALA A 383 -1.10 -3.48 -24.87
N ALA A 384 -0.96 -2.25 -25.40
CA ALA A 384 -0.18 -2.05 -26.61
C ALA A 384 1.29 -2.45 -26.37
N ASP A 385 1.99 -2.79 -27.45
CA ASP A 385 3.34 -3.36 -27.39
C ASP A 385 4.35 -2.49 -26.62
N TRP A 386 4.21 -1.16 -26.65
CA TRP A 386 5.15 -0.24 -26.00
C TRP A 386 5.05 -0.22 -24.47
N TYR A 387 3.90 -0.60 -23.88
CA TYR A 387 3.70 -0.58 -22.44
C TYR A 387 3.29 -1.93 -21.82
N LYS A 388 3.16 -3.00 -22.61
CA LYS A 388 2.77 -4.32 -22.10
C LYS A 388 3.71 -4.90 -21.04
N GLU A 389 4.98 -4.50 -21.08
CA GLU A 389 6.00 -4.95 -20.12
C GLU A 389 6.15 -4.04 -18.90
N LEU A 390 5.43 -2.90 -18.86
CA LEU A 390 5.49 -2.01 -17.71
C LEU A 390 4.92 -2.69 -16.46
N ASN A 391 5.37 -2.23 -15.29
CA ASN A 391 4.65 -2.47 -14.05
C ASN A 391 3.14 -2.16 -14.24
N PRO A 392 2.21 -3.04 -13.81
CA PRO A 392 0.77 -2.86 -14.00
C PRO A 392 0.23 -1.52 -13.50
N LEU A 393 0.82 -0.96 -12.45
CA LEU A 393 0.45 0.38 -11.96
C LEU A 393 0.78 1.50 -12.95
N LEU A 394 1.80 1.31 -13.80
CA LEU A 394 2.17 2.23 -14.87
C LEU A 394 1.40 1.98 -16.16
N GLN A 395 0.76 0.82 -16.31
CA GLN A 395 -0.04 0.50 -17.50
C GLN A 395 -1.33 1.32 -17.59
N ILE A 396 -1.93 1.73 -16.46
CA ILE A 396 -3.12 2.60 -16.47
C ILE A 396 -2.81 3.99 -17.05
N PRO A 397 -1.82 4.76 -16.54
CA PRO A 397 -1.46 6.03 -17.17
C PRO A 397 -0.93 5.84 -18.59
N ALA A 398 -0.24 4.74 -18.90
CA ALA A 398 0.16 4.41 -20.26
C ALA A 398 -1.04 4.16 -21.19
N TYR A 399 -2.09 3.50 -20.72
CA TYR A 399 -3.34 3.31 -21.46
C TYR A 399 -4.01 4.65 -21.79
N ILE A 400 -4.04 5.59 -20.84
CA ILE A 400 -4.59 6.94 -21.08
C ILE A 400 -3.76 7.68 -22.13
N ILE A 401 -2.44 7.61 -22.05
CA ILE A 401 -1.53 8.20 -23.05
C ILE A 401 -1.71 7.53 -24.41
N GLU A 402 -1.87 6.19 -24.43
CA GLU A 402 -2.11 5.42 -25.66
C GLU A 402 -3.30 5.95 -26.44
N HIS A 403 -4.34 6.33 -25.72
CA HIS A 403 -5.59 6.79 -26.32
C HIS A 403 -5.75 8.32 -26.25
N SER A 404 -4.73 9.10 -25.87
CA SER A 404 -4.86 10.56 -25.69
C SER A 404 -5.19 11.34 -26.96
N ASP A 405 -4.86 10.80 -28.13
CA ASP A 405 -5.13 11.37 -29.45
C ASP A 405 -6.55 11.07 -29.98
N SER A 406 -7.20 10.04 -29.43
CA SER A 406 -8.48 9.48 -29.86
C SER A 406 -9.56 9.60 -28.78
N THR A 407 -9.14 9.74 -27.52
CA THR A 407 -9.99 9.86 -26.34
C THR A 407 -9.95 11.29 -25.85
N ASN A 408 -11.12 11.91 -25.82
CA ASN A 408 -11.30 13.22 -25.24
C ASN A 408 -11.10 13.13 -23.72
N VAL A 409 -9.89 13.42 -23.23
CA VAL A 409 -9.53 13.32 -21.79
C VAL A 409 -10.43 14.22 -20.95
N ASP A 410 -10.84 15.36 -21.49
CA ASP A 410 -11.80 16.25 -20.84
C ASP A 410 -13.14 15.57 -20.60
N GLN A 411 -13.62 14.81 -21.58
CA GLN A 411 -14.86 14.04 -21.46
C GLN A 411 -14.72 12.90 -20.45
N LEU A 412 -13.55 12.24 -20.36
CA LEU A 412 -13.31 11.22 -19.33
C LEU A 412 -13.43 11.80 -17.92
N ILE A 413 -12.86 12.98 -17.70
CA ILE A 413 -12.95 13.69 -16.42
C ILE A 413 -14.41 14.06 -16.13
N ASP A 414 -15.15 14.54 -17.14
CA ASP A 414 -16.56 14.92 -16.99
C ASP A 414 -17.48 13.72 -16.69
N GLU A 415 -17.29 12.60 -17.39
CA GLU A 415 -18.00 11.34 -17.16
C GLU A 415 -17.71 10.82 -15.75
N LEU A 416 -16.44 10.76 -15.34
CA LEU A 416 -16.04 10.32 -14.01
C LEU A 416 -16.65 11.21 -12.91
N TYR A 417 -16.59 12.53 -13.08
CA TYR A 417 -17.23 13.46 -12.15
C TYR A 417 -18.74 13.21 -12.05
N GLY A 418 -19.43 13.02 -13.18
CA GLY A 418 -20.87 12.73 -13.21
C GLY A 418 -21.23 11.38 -12.56
N ILE A 419 -20.36 10.39 -12.68
CA ILE A 419 -20.49 9.09 -12.01
C ILE A 419 -20.34 9.25 -10.50
N LEU A 420 -19.26 9.87 -10.03
CA LEU A 420 -18.90 9.98 -8.61
C LEU A 420 -19.85 10.92 -7.84
N PHE A 421 -20.17 12.08 -8.41
CA PHE A 421 -20.95 13.13 -7.75
C PHE A 421 -22.38 13.26 -8.30
N GLY A 422 -22.88 12.18 -8.92
CA GLY A 422 -24.20 12.09 -9.50
C GLY A 422 -25.33 11.87 -8.48
N LYS A 423 -26.33 11.10 -8.90
CA LYS A 423 -27.58 10.88 -8.16
C LYS A 423 -27.36 10.24 -6.78
N GLU A 424 -26.55 9.18 -6.69
CA GLU A 424 -26.32 8.45 -5.44
C GLU A 424 -25.66 9.34 -4.39
N PHE A 425 -24.62 10.08 -4.76
CA PHE A 425 -23.95 11.04 -3.87
C PHE A 425 -24.92 12.15 -3.42
N THR A 426 -25.72 12.68 -4.35
CA THR A 426 -26.70 13.73 -4.03
C THR A 426 -27.79 13.22 -3.09
N ASN A 427 -28.26 11.99 -3.28
CA ASN A 427 -29.23 11.34 -2.41
C ASN A 427 -28.66 11.09 -1.01
N ALA A 428 -27.45 10.52 -0.91
CA ALA A 428 -26.78 10.30 0.37
C ALA A 428 -26.63 11.62 1.14
N SER A 429 -26.14 12.65 0.44
CA SER A 429 -25.99 14.00 0.99
C SER A 429 -27.31 14.57 1.50
N THR A 430 -28.39 14.45 0.71
CA THR A 430 -29.72 14.95 1.07
C THR A 430 -30.29 14.22 2.29
N VAL A 431 -30.16 12.89 2.31
CA VAL A 431 -30.67 12.03 3.38
C VAL A 431 -29.96 12.33 4.70
N LEU A 432 -28.62 12.42 4.71
CA LEU A 432 -27.86 12.75 5.93
C LEU A 432 -28.13 14.18 6.40
N ASN A 433 -28.29 15.15 5.49
CA ASN A 433 -28.69 16.50 5.86
C ASN A 433 -30.10 16.56 6.49
N SER A 434 -30.97 15.60 6.18
CA SER A 434 -32.33 15.51 6.72
C SER A 434 -32.44 14.86 8.10
N LEU A 435 -31.33 14.45 8.71
CA LEU A 435 -31.32 13.88 10.06
C LEU A 435 -31.79 14.93 11.08
N ASP A 436 -32.57 14.48 12.06
CA ASP A 436 -32.94 15.28 13.23
C ASP A 436 -31.70 15.42 14.13
N ALA A 437 -31.19 16.65 14.28
CA ALA A 437 -29.97 16.92 15.05
C ALA A 437 -30.14 16.66 16.56
N THR A 438 -31.37 16.51 17.05
CA THR A 438 -31.64 16.23 18.48
C THR A 438 -31.57 14.75 18.82
N LYS A 439 -31.44 13.86 17.82
CA LYS A 439 -31.44 12.41 18.00
C LYS A 439 -30.15 11.79 17.48
N SER A 440 -29.52 10.96 18.30
CA SER A 440 -28.36 10.17 17.89
C SER A 440 -28.75 9.03 16.94
N VAL A 441 -27.76 8.52 16.22
CA VAL A 441 -27.82 7.30 15.42
C VAL A 441 -27.03 6.21 16.14
N THR A 442 -27.72 5.16 16.57
CA THR A 442 -27.06 4.00 17.17
C THR A 442 -26.49 3.08 16.09
N ILE A 443 -25.18 2.83 16.16
CA ILE A 443 -24.47 1.82 15.39
C ILE A 443 -24.24 0.60 16.29
N ASN A 444 -24.67 -0.56 15.82
CA ASN A 444 -24.64 -1.78 16.59
C ASN A 444 -23.19 -2.26 16.83
N LYS A 445 -22.91 -2.71 18.06
CA LYS A 445 -21.60 -3.22 18.46
C LYS A 445 -21.03 -4.33 17.57
N GLN A 446 -21.88 -5.20 17.01
CA GLN A 446 -21.41 -6.26 16.09
C GLN A 446 -20.85 -5.66 14.80
N LEU A 447 -21.45 -4.58 14.30
CA LEU A 447 -20.92 -3.86 13.14
C LEU A 447 -19.61 -3.17 13.49
N ILE A 448 -19.53 -2.50 14.65
CA ILE A 448 -18.29 -1.87 15.14
C ILE A 448 -17.16 -2.89 15.29
N LYS A 449 -17.47 -4.08 15.81
CA LYS A 449 -16.55 -5.21 15.89
C LYS A 449 -16.10 -5.68 14.52
N ARG A 450 -17.02 -5.82 13.58
CA ARG A 450 -16.70 -6.23 12.20
C ARG A 450 -15.83 -5.21 11.47
N LEU A 451 -16.01 -3.93 11.75
CA LEU A 451 -15.18 -2.84 11.25
C LEU A 451 -13.79 -2.77 11.93
N GLY A 452 -13.50 -3.66 12.89
CA GLY A 452 -12.22 -3.69 13.61
C GLY A 452 -12.03 -2.52 14.56
N MET A 453 -13.11 -1.84 14.94
CA MET A 453 -13.08 -0.63 15.77
C MET A 453 -13.30 -0.92 17.26
N SER A 454 -13.64 -2.17 17.62
CA SER A 454 -13.83 -2.60 19.02
C SER A 454 -12.71 -3.54 19.51
N GLY A 455 -12.31 -3.44 20.78
CA GLY A 455 -11.24 -4.26 21.39
C GLY A 455 -10.49 -3.55 22.52
N GLU A 456 -9.64 -4.28 23.24
CA GLU A 456 -8.86 -3.77 24.38
C GLU A 456 -7.95 -2.58 24.00
N ASP A 457 -7.35 -2.62 22.81
CA ASP A 457 -6.51 -1.55 22.24
C ASP A 457 -7.18 -0.81 21.06
N ARG A 458 -8.52 -0.80 20.99
CA ARG A 458 -9.28 -0.16 19.91
C ARG A 458 -10.10 1.03 20.42
N ILE A 459 -10.75 1.72 19.49
CA ILE A 459 -11.46 2.99 19.75
C ILE A 459 -12.64 2.76 20.70
N PHE A 460 -13.36 1.65 20.53
CA PHE A 460 -14.54 1.31 21.32
C PHE A 460 -14.32 0.03 22.13
N PRO A 461 -14.96 -0.10 23.31
CA PRO A 461 -14.98 -1.38 24.04
C PRO A 461 -15.69 -2.48 23.22
N GLU A 462 -15.35 -3.76 23.46
CA GLU A 462 -15.86 -4.91 22.68
C GLU A 462 -17.39 -5.03 22.64
N ASP A 463 -18.08 -4.54 23.67
CA ASP A 463 -19.50 -4.79 23.89
C ASP A 463 -20.39 -3.55 23.86
N THR A 464 -19.92 -2.46 23.26
CA THR A 464 -20.61 -1.17 23.32
C THR A 464 -21.18 -0.74 21.96
N ASP A 465 -22.48 -0.43 21.94
CA ASP A 465 -23.11 0.27 20.82
C ASP A 465 -22.56 1.71 20.75
N VAL A 466 -22.41 2.24 19.54
CA VAL A 466 -21.83 3.57 19.33
C VAL A 466 -22.93 4.53 18.89
N GLU A 467 -23.05 5.64 19.60
CA GLU A 467 -23.96 6.71 19.22
C GLU A 467 -23.24 7.80 18.43
N LEU A 468 -23.71 8.01 17.20
CA LEU A 468 -23.20 9.05 16.30
C LEU A 468 -24.19 10.20 16.16
N GLN A 469 -23.67 11.42 16.17
CA GLN A 469 -24.45 12.63 15.94
C GLN A 469 -24.50 12.97 14.44
N LYS A 470 -25.48 13.78 14.06
CA LYS A 470 -25.68 14.23 12.68
C LYS A 470 -24.40 14.83 12.08
N GLU A 471 -23.74 15.72 12.81
CA GLU A 471 -22.53 16.42 12.37
C GLU A 471 -21.39 15.43 12.10
N GLN A 472 -21.26 14.38 12.92
CA GLN A 472 -20.25 13.33 12.75
C GLN A 472 -20.48 12.55 11.44
N LEU A 473 -21.74 12.22 11.13
CA LEU A 473 -22.11 11.55 9.88
C LEU A 473 -21.93 12.45 8.66
N LEU A 474 -22.21 13.76 8.79
CA LEU A 474 -22.00 14.73 7.73
C LEU A 474 -20.53 14.96 7.40
N GLY A 475 -19.59 14.59 8.29
CA GLY A 475 -18.16 14.58 7.99
C GLY A 475 -17.80 13.71 6.76
N LEU A 476 -18.51 12.59 6.54
CA LEU A 476 -18.35 11.74 5.35
C LEU A 476 -18.73 12.49 4.06
N ILE A 477 -19.80 13.29 4.11
CA ILE A 477 -20.19 14.14 2.99
C ILE A 477 -19.21 15.30 2.83
N GLY A 478 -18.69 15.84 3.93
CA GLY A 478 -17.67 16.88 3.94
C GLY A 478 -16.44 16.50 3.13
N SER A 479 -15.83 15.34 3.40
CA SER A 479 -14.66 14.86 2.65
C SER A 479 -14.94 14.65 1.16
N MET A 480 -16.08 14.05 0.82
CA MET A 480 -16.53 13.89 -0.58
C MET A 480 -16.77 15.23 -1.27
N THR A 481 -17.27 16.25 -0.54
CA THR A 481 -17.52 17.58 -1.09
C THR A 481 -16.20 18.33 -1.35
N VAL A 482 -15.19 18.19 -0.48
CA VAL A 482 -13.84 18.68 -0.77
C VAL A 482 -13.27 18.01 -2.02
N ALA A 483 -13.40 16.68 -2.14
CA ALA A 483 -12.97 15.95 -3.32
C ALA A 483 -13.73 16.41 -4.58
N LYS A 484 -15.03 16.66 -4.48
CA LYS A 484 -15.86 17.22 -5.55
C LYS A 484 -15.30 18.56 -6.02
N GLY A 485 -15.02 19.48 -5.11
CA GLY A 485 -14.44 20.77 -5.47
C GLY A 485 -13.05 20.65 -6.10
N ALA A 486 -12.22 19.69 -5.67
CA ALA A 486 -10.96 19.40 -6.34
C ALA A 486 -11.16 18.89 -7.77
N PHE A 487 -12.13 18.01 -8.02
CA PHE A 487 -12.49 17.59 -9.38
C PHE A 487 -13.02 18.74 -10.22
N GLU A 488 -13.78 19.67 -9.64
CA GLU A 488 -14.25 20.86 -10.37
C GLU A 488 -13.10 21.79 -10.74
N LEU A 489 -12.11 21.94 -9.86
CA LEU A 489 -10.87 22.64 -10.19
C LEU A 489 -10.18 21.99 -11.39
N VAL A 490 -10.09 20.66 -11.43
CA VAL A 490 -9.58 19.92 -12.59
C VAL A 490 -10.45 20.19 -13.83
N GLN A 491 -11.77 20.06 -13.76
CA GLN A 491 -12.70 20.33 -14.88
C GLN A 491 -12.65 21.77 -15.40
N SER A 492 -12.11 22.71 -14.62
CA SER A 492 -11.92 24.08 -15.08
C SER A 492 -10.81 24.22 -16.12
N TYR A 493 -9.96 23.20 -16.29
CA TYR A 493 -8.82 23.15 -17.19
C TYR A 493 -8.93 22.03 -18.22
N SER A 494 -8.36 22.27 -19.40
CA SER A 494 -8.28 21.32 -20.52
C SER A 494 -7.11 20.38 -20.34
N PHE A 495 -7.39 19.09 -20.41
CA PHE A 495 -6.41 18.01 -20.46
C PHE A 495 -6.38 17.35 -21.83
N ASN A 496 -7.27 17.76 -22.75
CA ASN A 496 -7.32 17.22 -24.10
C ASN A 496 -6.15 17.74 -24.94
N THR A 497 -5.10 16.93 -25.00
CA THR A 497 -3.87 17.21 -25.75
C THR A 497 -3.26 15.89 -26.20
N ASP A 498 -2.50 15.93 -27.30
CA ASP A 498 -1.75 14.77 -27.75
C ASP A 498 -0.55 14.51 -26.81
N LEU A 499 -0.60 13.40 -26.08
CA LEU A 499 0.48 12.97 -25.18
C LEU A 499 1.39 11.91 -25.80
N ASN A 500 1.35 11.70 -27.12
CA ASN A 500 2.19 10.73 -27.86
C ASN A 500 3.69 10.91 -27.57
N ILE A 501 4.14 12.12 -27.24
CA ILE A 501 5.53 12.40 -26.83
C ILE A 501 5.97 11.58 -25.60
N LEU A 502 5.03 11.12 -24.77
CA LEU A 502 5.25 10.32 -23.57
C LEU A 502 5.20 8.80 -23.82
N LYS A 503 4.93 8.35 -25.06
CA LYS A 503 4.88 6.92 -25.45
C LYS A 503 6.26 6.30 -25.57
N TRP A 504 6.80 5.88 -24.44
CA TRP A 504 8.05 5.14 -24.34
C TRP A 504 8.06 4.32 -23.06
N ASN A 505 8.86 3.27 -22.99
CA ASN A 505 8.91 2.41 -21.81
C ASN A 505 9.60 3.14 -20.64
N TRP A 506 8.85 3.56 -19.63
CA TRP A 506 9.36 4.33 -18.48
C TRP A 506 10.34 3.57 -17.57
N GLU A 507 10.42 2.26 -17.72
CA GLU A 507 11.28 1.39 -16.91
C GLU A 507 12.55 0.99 -17.65
N LYS A 508 12.54 1.03 -18.98
CA LYS A 508 13.69 0.75 -19.83
C LYS A 508 14.24 2.07 -20.36
N GLU A 509 15.34 2.53 -19.75
CA GLU A 509 16.02 3.78 -20.11
C GLU A 509 16.54 3.84 -21.56
N ASP A 510 16.38 2.76 -22.34
CA ASP A 510 16.90 2.59 -23.70
C ASP A 510 15.97 3.09 -24.83
N GLU A 511 14.65 3.25 -24.61
CA GLU A 511 13.70 3.68 -25.65
C GLU A 511 13.22 5.14 -25.54
N ILE A 512 13.59 5.81 -24.43
CA ILE A 512 13.09 7.13 -23.97
C ILE A 512 13.27 8.25 -25.01
N LEU A 513 14.26 8.13 -25.89
CA LEU A 513 14.72 9.22 -26.73
C LEU A 513 14.18 9.19 -28.17
N LYS A 514 13.37 8.18 -28.55
CA LYS A 514 12.87 8.06 -29.93
C LYS A 514 11.88 9.19 -30.29
N ASN A 515 10.98 9.56 -29.38
CA ASN A 515 9.98 10.60 -29.63
C ASN A 515 10.52 12.00 -29.33
N LEU A 516 11.41 12.12 -28.34
CA LEU A 516 12.08 13.39 -28.00
C LEU A 516 13.01 13.88 -29.10
N GLY A 517 13.52 13.01 -29.98
CA GLY A 517 14.27 13.41 -31.17
C GLY A 517 13.42 14.02 -32.28
N SER A 518 12.11 14.23 -32.08
CA SER A 518 11.25 14.97 -33.01
C SER A 518 10.59 16.20 -32.38
N TYR A 519 10.71 16.32 -31.05
CA TYR A 519 10.03 17.31 -30.23
C TYR A 519 10.30 18.74 -30.69
N ASN A 520 9.23 19.54 -30.75
CA ASN A 520 9.34 20.96 -31.01
C ASN A 520 8.20 21.69 -30.31
N GLN A 521 8.26 23.02 -30.34
CA GLN A 521 7.29 23.88 -29.68
C GLN A 521 5.83 23.56 -30.06
N LYS A 522 5.56 23.15 -31.31
CA LYS A 522 4.21 22.81 -31.77
C LYS A 522 3.71 21.46 -31.26
N GLN A 523 4.58 20.61 -30.75
CA GLN A 523 4.23 19.34 -30.12
C GLN A 523 4.15 19.46 -28.59
N ASP A 524 4.50 20.62 -28.04
CA ASP A 524 4.44 20.87 -26.61
C ASP A 524 2.98 20.83 -26.11
N PRO A 525 2.65 19.99 -25.12
CA PRO A 525 1.28 19.88 -24.62
C PRO A 525 0.70 21.22 -24.17
N PHE A 526 1.52 22.09 -23.56
CA PHE A 526 1.09 23.40 -23.06
C PHE A 526 0.79 24.40 -24.18
N ASN A 527 1.48 24.31 -25.31
CA ASN A 527 1.14 25.07 -26.51
C ASN A 527 -0.10 24.50 -27.22
N ASN A 528 -0.40 23.23 -27.00
CA ASN A 528 -1.53 22.51 -27.59
C ASN A 528 -2.76 22.43 -26.67
N GLY A 529 -2.90 23.38 -25.74
CA GLY A 529 -4.13 23.55 -24.95
C GLY A 529 -4.20 22.74 -23.65
N PHE A 530 -3.13 22.04 -23.26
CA PHE A 530 -3.02 21.45 -21.92
C PHE A 530 -2.98 22.54 -20.84
N LEU A 531 -3.78 22.35 -19.78
CA LEU A 531 -4.06 23.33 -18.72
C LEU A 531 -4.59 24.69 -19.21
N LYS A 532 -5.20 24.74 -20.40
CA LYS A 532 -5.95 25.93 -20.83
C LYS A 532 -7.31 25.99 -20.13
N GLY A 533 -7.85 27.16 -19.86
CA GLY A 533 -9.14 27.30 -19.20
C GLY A 533 -10.29 26.76 -20.04
N ARG A 534 -11.10 25.88 -19.46
CA ARG A 534 -12.36 25.36 -20.00
C ARG A 534 -13.59 26.01 -19.40
N SER A 535 -13.59 26.22 -18.08
CA SER A 535 -14.78 26.72 -17.38
C SER A 535 -14.42 27.54 -16.15
N GLN A 536 -14.65 28.85 -16.25
CA GLN A 536 -14.54 29.76 -15.10
C GLN A 536 -15.58 29.42 -14.02
N GLN A 537 -16.78 28.96 -14.40
CA GLN A 537 -17.81 28.57 -13.44
C GLN A 537 -17.35 27.38 -12.57
N LYS A 538 -16.54 26.46 -13.13
CA LYS A 538 -16.00 25.34 -12.37
C LYS A 538 -14.97 25.76 -11.32
N ILE A 539 -14.24 26.86 -11.53
CA ILE A 539 -13.42 27.48 -10.46
C ILE A 539 -14.29 27.99 -9.31
N VAL A 540 -15.40 28.66 -9.64
CA VAL A 540 -16.34 29.18 -8.62
C VAL A 540 -16.94 28.03 -7.82
N ASN A 541 -17.45 27.00 -8.50
CA ASN A 541 -18.01 25.82 -7.84
C ASN A 541 -16.96 25.11 -6.97
N ALA A 542 -15.73 24.96 -7.47
CA ALA A 542 -14.63 24.33 -6.74
C ALA A 542 -14.35 25.03 -5.41
N LYS A 543 -14.31 26.37 -5.44
CA LYS A 543 -14.14 27.20 -4.25
C LYS A 543 -15.28 26.95 -3.25
N ASP A 544 -16.53 27.02 -3.72
CA ASP A 544 -17.70 26.86 -2.88
C ASP A 544 -17.77 25.46 -2.23
N ASP A 545 -17.52 24.40 -3.01
CA ASP A 545 -17.56 23.02 -2.52
C ASP A 545 -16.38 22.69 -1.59
N ILE A 546 -15.18 23.23 -1.82
CA ILE A 546 -14.06 23.07 -0.87
C ILE A 546 -14.36 23.75 0.46
N VAL A 547 -14.87 24.98 0.45
CA VAL A 547 -15.22 25.71 1.67
C VAL A 547 -16.34 24.98 2.42
N LYS A 548 -17.41 24.61 1.71
CA LYS A 548 -18.54 23.86 2.28
C LYS A 548 -18.11 22.50 2.85
N GLY A 549 -17.28 21.76 2.11
CA GLY A 549 -16.79 20.46 2.55
C GLY A 549 -15.91 20.57 3.80
N ALA A 550 -15.03 21.57 3.84
CA ALA A 550 -14.20 21.85 5.02
C ALA A 550 -15.04 22.29 6.22
N ASP A 551 -16.09 23.08 6.04
CA ASP A 551 -17.02 23.46 7.12
C ASP A 551 -17.70 22.24 7.74
N LEU A 552 -18.16 21.29 6.91
CA LEU A 552 -18.73 20.02 7.38
C LEU A 552 -17.70 19.18 8.14
N LEU A 553 -16.46 19.11 7.67
CA LEU A 553 -15.38 18.40 8.35
C LEU A 553 -15.06 19.02 9.71
N LEU A 554 -14.92 20.35 9.77
CA LEU A 554 -14.66 21.07 11.02
C LEU A 554 -15.80 20.90 12.03
N ALA A 555 -17.06 20.93 11.57
CA ALA A 555 -18.22 20.64 12.41
C ALA A 555 -18.21 19.19 12.93
N ALA A 556 -17.86 18.22 12.09
CA ALA A 556 -17.73 16.81 12.48
C ALA A 556 -16.62 16.62 13.54
N TYR A 557 -15.45 17.23 13.33
CA TYR A 557 -14.36 17.21 14.32
C TYR A 557 -14.80 17.79 15.65
N LYS A 558 -15.43 18.97 15.63
CA LYS A 558 -15.96 19.60 16.85
C LYS A 558 -16.97 18.70 17.56
N SER A 559 -17.87 18.07 16.81
CA SER A 559 -18.85 17.13 17.37
C SER A 559 -18.20 15.88 17.97
N LEU A 560 -17.07 15.41 17.43
CA LEU A 560 -16.30 14.30 18.01
C LEU A 560 -15.55 14.73 19.28
N THR A 561 -14.89 15.90 19.28
CA THR A 561 -14.16 16.39 20.45
C THR A 561 -15.07 16.75 21.61
N ASP A 562 -16.26 17.28 21.31
CA ASP A 562 -17.27 17.67 22.30
C ASP A 562 -18.19 16.50 22.70
N SER A 563 -18.00 15.31 22.11
CA SER A 563 -18.88 14.16 22.33
C SER A 563 -18.87 13.70 23.78
N GLU A 564 -20.06 13.54 24.36
CA GLU A 564 -20.26 12.92 25.67
C GLU A 564 -20.15 11.39 25.63
N THR A 565 -20.36 10.78 24.46
CA THR A 565 -20.41 9.31 24.29
C THR A 565 -19.05 8.69 23.97
N LEU A 566 -18.09 9.48 23.49
CA LEU A 566 -16.73 9.00 23.20
C LEU A 566 -15.91 8.85 24.50
N PRO A 567 -15.17 7.73 24.69
CA PRO A 567 -14.30 7.55 25.84
C PRO A 567 -13.27 8.68 25.99
N ALA A 568 -12.99 9.12 27.22
CA ALA A 568 -12.08 10.25 27.49
C ALA A 568 -10.69 10.06 26.84
N LYS A 569 -10.09 8.87 26.98
CA LYS A 569 -8.81 8.52 26.36
C LYS A 569 -8.86 8.59 24.82
N ALA A 570 -9.98 8.19 24.21
CA ALA A 570 -10.15 8.28 22.76
C ALA A 570 -10.26 9.74 22.29
N LYS A 571 -10.92 10.61 23.07
CA LYS A 571 -10.95 12.06 22.82
C LYS A 571 -9.59 12.72 22.95
N GLU A 572 -8.84 12.37 24.01
CA GLU A 572 -7.48 12.86 24.22
C GLU A 572 -6.55 12.47 23.05
N GLU A 573 -6.58 11.19 22.63
CA GLU A 573 -5.81 10.74 21.47
C GLU A 573 -6.30 11.36 20.16
N LEU A 574 -7.62 11.55 19.97
CA LEU A 574 -8.15 12.26 18.81
C LEU A 574 -7.60 13.69 18.74
N ILE A 575 -7.67 14.44 19.84
CA ILE A 575 -7.15 15.81 19.91
C ILE A 575 -5.65 15.82 19.63
N LYS A 576 -4.89 14.98 20.32
CA LYS A 576 -3.43 14.88 20.17
C LYS A 576 -3.01 14.57 18.72
N ASN A 577 -3.73 13.69 18.03
CA ASN A 577 -3.38 13.25 16.68
C ASN A 577 -4.04 14.07 15.56
N THR A 578 -5.05 14.90 15.83
CA THR A 578 -5.81 15.61 14.79
C THR A 578 -5.91 17.13 14.98
N ALA A 579 -5.51 17.70 16.12
CA ALA A 579 -5.60 19.16 16.34
C ALA A 579 -4.87 19.96 15.25
N PHE A 580 -3.69 19.50 14.82
CA PHE A 580 -2.97 20.15 13.73
C PHE A 580 -3.68 19.99 12.38
N ILE A 581 -4.31 18.83 12.12
CA ILE A 581 -5.11 18.60 10.92
C ILE A 581 -6.30 19.57 10.88
N GLN A 582 -7.01 19.74 12.00
CA GLN A 582 -8.12 20.68 12.10
C GLN A 582 -7.66 22.12 11.83
N ALA A 583 -6.53 22.53 12.39
CA ALA A 583 -5.94 23.84 12.14
C ALA A 583 -5.59 24.04 10.66
N MET A 584 -4.99 23.05 10.01
CA MET A 584 -4.68 23.08 8.58
C MET A 584 -5.94 23.14 7.71
N VAL A 585 -6.96 22.32 7.99
CA VAL A 585 -8.23 22.32 7.25
C VAL A 585 -8.89 23.70 7.32
N LYS A 586 -8.94 24.30 8.52
CA LYS A 586 -9.45 25.65 8.70
C LYS A 586 -8.64 26.68 7.93
N GLU A 587 -7.32 26.61 8.02
CA GLU A 587 -6.43 27.56 7.35
C GLU A 587 -6.56 27.50 5.81
N ILE A 588 -6.64 26.29 5.23
CA ILE A 588 -6.90 26.08 3.81
C ILE A 588 -8.28 26.64 3.44
N ARG A 589 -9.32 26.32 4.22
CA ARG A 589 -10.69 26.77 4.00
C ARG A 589 -10.78 28.30 3.97
N ASP A 590 -10.22 28.97 4.97
CA ASP A 590 -10.22 30.42 5.08
C ASP A 590 -9.38 31.04 3.96
N ALA A 591 -8.22 30.45 3.63
CA ALA A 591 -7.37 30.92 2.54
C ALA A 591 -8.05 30.83 1.17
N VAL A 592 -8.81 29.76 0.91
CA VAL A 592 -9.61 29.58 -0.31
C VAL A 592 -10.76 30.60 -0.35
N ALA A 593 -11.47 30.78 0.76
CA ALA A 593 -12.57 31.75 0.88
C ALA A 593 -12.10 33.19 0.62
N GLU A 594 -10.96 33.57 1.20
CA GLU A 594 -10.43 34.93 1.20
C GLU A 594 -9.47 35.22 0.03
N GLY A 595 -8.96 34.18 -0.64
CA GLY A 595 -8.00 34.31 -1.73
C GLY A 595 -6.60 34.71 -1.25
N ARG A 596 -6.14 34.12 -0.14
CA ARG A 596 -4.82 34.39 0.46
C ARG A 596 -3.93 33.15 0.47
N LYS A 597 -2.71 33.29 0.97
CA LYS A 597 -1.82 32.15 1.24
C LYS A 597 -2.30 31.36 2.44
N ALA A 598 -2.30 30.04 2.32
CA ALA A 598 -2.54 29.08 3.39
C ALA A 598 -1.19 28.62 3.97
N ASN A 599 -1.01 28.70 5.29
CA ASN A 599 0.16 28.13 5.98
C ASN A 599 -0.09 26.68 6.40
N ILE A 600 0.66 25.73 5.83
CA ILE A 600 0.51 24.29 6.09
C ILE A 600 1.24 23.84 7.37
N LEU A 601 2.16 24.66 7.90
CA LEU A 601 2.88 24.33 9.14
C LEU A 601 2.12 24.74 10.41
N ILE A 602 0.87 25.21 10.29
CA ILE A 602 0.04 25.59 11.42
C ILE A 602 -0.40 24.36 12.25
N GLY A 603 -0.76 24.60 13.51
CA GLY A 603 -1.31 23.60 14.41
C GLY A 603 -0.29 23.04 15.39
N GLU A 604 -0.74 22.84 16.63
CA GLU A 604 0.11 22.31 17.69
C GLU A 604 0.53 20.87 17.38
N ASN A 605 1.79 20.52 17.62
CA ASN A 605 2.35 19.20 17.32
C ASN A 605 2.33 18.79 15.83
N ASN A 606 2.21 19.74 14.89
CA ASN A 606 2.31 19.44 13.47
C ASN A 606 3.66 18.72 13.17
N PRO A 607 3.63 17.46 12.69
CA PRO A 607 4.85 16.69 12.44
C PRO A 607 5.70 17.29 11.30
N LEU A 608 5.10 18.10 10.42
CA LEU A 608 5.83 18.80 9.35
C LEU A 608 6.66 19.98 9.87
N ALA A 609 6.27 20.55 11.02
CA ALA A 609 6.92 21.73 11.61
C ALA A 609 8.01 21.39 12.64
N LYS A 610 8.16 20.11 13.00
CA LYS A 610 9.12 19.64 14.02
C LYS A 610 10.34 18.97 13.39
N PRO A 611 11.54 19.13 13.97
CA PRO A 611 12.69 18.31 13.59
C PRO A 611 12.40 16.83 13.91
N PRO A 612 12.89 15.88 13.09
CA PRO A 612 12.82 14.47 13.43
C PRO A 612 13.56 14.22 14.76
N VAL A 613 12.97 13.42 15.65
CA VAL A 613 13.63 12.98 16.88
C VAL A 613 14.69 11.95 16.49
N TYR A 614 15.96 12.22 16.79
CA TYR A 614 17.05 11.29 16.53
C TYR A 614 17.12 10.20 17.60
N PRO A 615 17.36 8.93 17.24
CA PRO A 615 17.91 7.96 18.19
C PRO A 615 19.31 8.44 18.66
N GLU A 616 19.71 8.04 19.86
CA GLU A 616 21.05 8.35 20.39
C GLU A 616 22.13 7.87 19.40
N PRO A 617 23.16 8.69 19.10
CA PRO A 617 24.20 8.33 18.16
C PRO A 617 25.12 7.29 18.80
N LEU A 618 25.72 6.43 17.98
CA LEU A 618 26.81 5.58 18.45
C LEU A 618 28.01 6.46 18.89
N PRO A 619 28.81 6.02 19.88
CA PRO A 619 29.94 6.81 20.35
C PRO A 619 30.91 7.15 19.21
N GLY A 620 31.11 8.44 18.94
CA GLY A 620 32.08 8.94 17.95
C GLY A 620 31.48 9.46 16.64
N GLU A 621 30.17 9.35 16.42
CA GLU A 621 29.50 9.94 15.25
C GLU A 621 28.86 11.28 15.59
N SER A 622 29.09 12.28 14.74
CA SER A 622 28.36 13.55 14.81
C SER A 622 26.93 13.37 14.29
N HIS A 623 25.95 13.87 15.04
CA HIS A 623 24.59 13.96 14.52
C HIS A 623 24.57 14.81 13.24
N PRO A 624 23.97 14.34 12.14
CA PRO A 624 23.67 15.23 11.03
C PRO A 624 22.74 16.35 11.51
N ALA A 625 22.98 17.59 11.07
CA ALA A 625 22.08 18.69 11.39
C ALA A 625 20.68 18.38 10.84
N PRO A 626 19.61 18.45 11.66
CA PRO A 626 18.26 18.14 11.20
C PRO A 626 17.84 19.11 10.11
N VAL A 627 17.31 18.56 9.02
CA VAL A 627 16.69 19.34 7.94
C VAL A 627 15.18 19.20 8.09
N TYR A 628 14.50 20.31 8.31
CA TYR A 628 13.04 20.35 8.48
C TYR A 628 12.46 21.65 7.95
N LEU A 629 11.14 21.66 7.73
CA LEU A 629 10.44 22.79 7.13
C LEU A 629 10.29 23.94 8.12
N THR A 630 10.63 25.14 7.67
CA THR A 630 10.42 26.42 8.38
C THR A 630 9.34 27.27 7.74
N THR A 631 9.01 27.01 6.47
CA THR A 631 7.89 27.63 5.77
C THR A 631 7.29 26.62 4.82
N PHE A 632 5.96 26.52 4.80
CA PHE A 632 5.21 25.84 3.75
C PHE A 632 3.89 26.60 3.55
N GLU A 633 3.84 27.41 2.50
CA GLU A 633 2.69 28.22 2.13
C GLU A 633 2.21 27.88 0.73
N ILE A 634 0.90 27.93 0.51
CA ILE A 634 0.27 27.76 -0.81
C ILE A 634 -0.65 28.95 -1.06
N ASP A 635 -0.46 29.66 -2.17
CA ASP A 635 -1.30 30.80 -2.57
C ASP A 635 -2.62 30.32 -3.18
N MET A 636 -3.65 30.23 -2.34
CA MET A 636 -4.97 29.76 -2.76
C MET A 636 -5.67 30.78 -3.65
N GLY A 637 -5.37 32.08 -3.53
CA GLY A 637 -5.89 33.10 -4.44
C GLY A 637 -5.47 32.84 -5.89
N LYS A 638 -4.20 32.47 -6.07
CA LYS A 638 -3.65 32.05 -7.36
C LYS A 638 -4.22 30.72 -7.86
N VAL A 639 -4.24 29.69 -7.01
CA VAL A 639 -4.79 28.35 -7.38
C VAL A 639 -6.23 28.44 -7.89
N PHE A 640 -7.08 29.27 -7.27
CA PHE A 640 -8.48 29.47 -7.64
C PHE A 640 -8.69 30.68 -8.58
N THR A 641 -7.66 31.07 -9.33
CA THR A 641 -7.78 32.04 -10.42
C THR A 641 -7.95 31.30 -11.75
N TYR A 642 -8.96 31.69 -12.53
CA TYR A 642 -9.21 31.09 -13.84
C TYR A 642 -8.02 31.31 -14.79
N GLU A 643 -7.62 30.24 -15.50
CA GLU A 643 -6.45 30.22 -16.40
C GLU A 643 -5.10 30.52 -15.72
N TYR A 644 -5.02 30.40 -14.39
CA TYR A 644 -3.76 30.69 -13.69
C TYR A 644 -2.64 29.72 -14.07
N PHE A 645 -2.93 28.42 -14.14
CA PHE A 645 -1.93 27.41 -14.47
C PHE A 645 -1.59 27.40 -15.97
N LYS A 646 -0.81 28.39 -16.41
CA LYS A 646 -0.35 28.51 -17.80
C LYS A 646 1.17 28.40 -17.88
N LEU A 647 1.66 27.19 -18.13
CA LEU A 647 3.02 26.98 -18.61
C LEU A 647 3.08 27.26 -20.11
N SER A 648 4.21 27.77 -20.59
CA SER A 648 4.40 28.02 -22.03
C SER A 648 5.06 26.84 -22.74
N ASN A 649 6.00 26.17 -22.08
CA ASN A 649 6.66 24.99 -22.63
C ASN A 649 7.05 24.02 -21.51
N LEU A 650 7.13 22.74 -21.83
CA LEU A 650 7.64 21.67 -20.97
C LEU A 650 9.16 21.79 -20.76
N PHE A 651 9.88 22.16 -21.82
CA PHE A 651 11.33 22.39 -21.82
C PHE A 651 11.67 23.87 -22.07
N GLU A 652 12.82 24.34 -21.59
CA GLU A 652 13.36 25.60 -22.10
C GLU A 652 13.69 25.44 -23.60
N MET A 653 13.34 26.46 -24.41
CA MET A 653 13.40 26.38 -25.87
C MET A 653 14.51 27.27 -26.44
N ASP A 654 15.16 26.81 -27.51
CA ASP A 654 15.98 27.59 -28.43
C ASP A 654 15.27 27.65 -29.80
N GLY A 655 14.67 28.81 -30.10
CA GLY A 655 13.72 28.93 -31.20
C GLY A 655 12.53 27.97 -31.02
N SER A 656 12.33 27.07 -31.99
CA SER A 656 11.24 26.08 -31.95
C SER A 656 11.65 24.72 -31.37
N LYS A 657 12.90 24.56 -30.92
CA LYS A 657 13.47 23.29 -30.45
C LYS A 657 13.81 23.37 -28.95
N PRO A 658 13.90 22.25 -28.21
CA PRO A 658 14.45 22.26 -26.86
C PRO A 658 15.88 22.78 -26.84
N LYS A 659 16.20 23.59 -25.84
CA LYS A 659 17.55 24.03 -25.57
C LYS A 659 18.36 22.87 -24.99
N ILE A 660 19.52 22.61 -25.60
CA ILE A 660 20.51 21.67 -25.07
C ILE A 660 21.58 22.47 -24.34
N TYR A 661 21.81 22.11 -23.08
CA TYR A 661 22.86 22.74 -22.27
C TYR A 661 24.14 21.94 -22.39
N ASP A 662 25.24 22.66 -22.55
CA ASP A 662 26.56 22.08 -22.60
C ASP A 662 26.99 21.48 -21.26
N ALA A 663 27.77 20.42 -21.39
CA ALA A 663 28.44 19.72 -20.32
C ALA A 663 29.59 20.57 -19.73
N ASN A 664 29.31 21.44 -18.75
CA ASN A 664 30.36 22.06 -17.94
C ASN A 664 30.97 21.02 -16.95
N GLY A 665 31.53 19.91 -17.48
CA GLY A 665 32.02 18.76 -16.71
C GLY A 665 30.99 17.66 -16.44
N SER A 666 29.75 17.82 -16.90
CA SER A 666 28.64 16.86 -16.76
C SER A 666 28.27 16.20 -18.11
N VAL A 667 27.13 15.54 -18.23
CA VAL A 667 26.58 15.10 -19.54
C VAL A 667 25.68 16.21 -20.08
N PRO A 668 25.67 16.51 -21.40
CA PRO A 668 24.71 17.48 -21.97
C PRO A 668 23.28 17.10 -21.60
N TYR A 669 22.39 18.07 -21.44
CA TYR A 669 21.04 17.80 -20.92
C TYR A 669 19.99 18.73 -21.51
N MET A 670 18.71 18.31 -21.45
CA MET A 670 17.54 19.17 -21.64
C MET A 670 16.95 19.50 -20.27
N ASN A 671 16.47 20.73 -20.07
CA ASN A 671 15.95 21.16 -18.77
C ASN A 671 14.42 21.19 -18.76
N LEU A 672 13.80 20.38 -17.91
CA LEU A 672 12.36 20.39 -17.65
C LEU A 672 12.03 21.52 -16.66
N THR A 673 11.24 22.51 -17.11
CA THR A 673 10.96 23.72 -16.33
C THR A 673 9.77 23.52 -15.39
N LEU A 674 10.04 23.13 -14.14
CA LEU A 674 9.00 22.92 -13.12
C LEU A 674 9.15 23.87 -11.93
N LYS A 675 10.38 24.29 -11.60
CA LYS A 675 10.66 25.11 -10.42
C LYS A 675 9.93 26.44 -10.49
N ARG A 676 10.14 27.19 -11.58
CA ARG A 676 9.53 28.51 -11.77
C ARG A 676 8.00 28.47 -11.70
N PHE A 677 7.39 27.39 -12.17
CA PHE A 677 5.94 27.21 -12.10
C PHE A 677 5.47 26.97 -10.67
N MET A 678 6.10 26.04 -9.95
CA MET A 678 5.74 25.70 -8.57
C MET A 678 6.01 26.87 -7.60
N ASP A 679 7.15 27.55 -7.74
CA ASP A 679 7.54 28.68 -6.88
C ASP A 679 6.61 29.89 -7.00
N ASP A 680 5.80 29.98 -8.06
CA ASP A 680 4.89 31.11 -8.24
C ASP A 680 3.70 31.05 -7.27
N PHE A 681 3.26 29.85 -6.85
CA PHE A 681 2.12 29.69 -5.94
C PHE A 681 2.41 28.81 -4.72
N VAL A 682 3.58 28.19 -4.62
CA VAL A 682 4.01 27.42 -3.44
C VAL A 682 5.32 27.99 -2.90
N THR A 683 5.40 28.22 -1.60
CA THR A 683 6.63 28.63 -0.92
C THR A 683 7.01 27.60 0.12
N VAL A 684 8.13 26.92 -0.10
CA VAL A 684 8.68 25.95 0.86
C VAL A 684 10.11 26.35 1.22
N LYS A 685 10.40 26.45 2.52
CA LYS A 685 11.74 26.72 3.04
C LYS A 685 12.11 25.69 4.09
N PHE A 686 13.35 25.25 4.04
CA PHE A 686 13.97 24.46 5.09
C PHE A 686 14.85 25.35 5.96
N ASN A 687 15.13 24.90 7.19
CA ASN A 687 16.04 25.58 8.12
C ASN A 687 17.48 25.74 7.59
N ASN A 688 17.89 24.92 6.63
CA ASN A 688 19.19 24.99 5.94
C ASN A 688 19.15 25.79 4.62
N ASN A 689 18.03 26.49 4.33
CA ASN A 689 17.78 27.21 3.08
C ASN A 689 17.84 26.34 1.80
N SER A 690 17.73 25.02 1.91
CA SER A 690 17.59 24.17 0.72
C SER A 690 16.27 24.44 0.00
N GLU A 691 16.27 24.25 -1.31
CA GLU A 691 15.07 24.38 -2.15
C GLU A 691 14.42 23.01 -2.36
N ILE A 692 13.09 22.95 -2.30
CA ILE A 692 12.35 21.71 -2.56
C ILE A 692 12.15 21.47 -4.06
N PHE A 693 11.86 22.54 -4.81
CA PHE A 693 11.63 22.49 -6.24
C PHE A 693 12.93 22.80 -6.95
N VAL A 694 13.37 21.86 -7.77
CA VAL A 694 14.51 22.03 -8.67
C VAL A 694 14.07 21.65 -10.06
N ASP A 695 14.55 22.39 -11.06
CA ASP A 695 14.35 21.94 -12.43
C ASP A 695 15.04 20.60 -12.66
N PHE A 696 14.46 19.79 -13.54
CA PHE A 696 14.95 18.44 -13.79
C PHE A 696 15.72 18.40 -15.10
N GLY A 697 17.04 18.29 -15.00
CA GLY A 697 17.90 18.01 -16.14
C GLY A 697 17.75 16.56 -16.59
N ILE A 698 17.28 16.35 -17.81
CA ILE A 698 17.27 15.06 -18.49
C ILE A 698 18.63 14.87 -19.15
N PRO A 699 19.51 14.01 -18.61
CA PRO A 699 20.84 13.80 -19.19
C PRO A 699 20.73 13.12 -20.55
N LEU A 700 21.45 13.65 -21.53
CA LEU A 700 21.60 13.10 -22.87
C LEU A 700 22.88 12.25 -22.93
N ASN A 701 22.91 11.16 -22.18
CA ASN A 701 24.03 10.22 -22.17
C ASN A 701 23.90 9.16 -23.27
N ASN A 702 24.99 8.39 -23.47
CA ASN A 702 25.03 7.22 -24.33
C ASN A 702 24.67 7.51 -25.80
N ASP A 703 24.49 6.48 -26.62
CA ASP A 703 24.23 6.67 -28.06
C ASP A 703 22.86 7.29 -28.34
N ALA A 704 21.90 7.10 -27.43
CA ALA A 704 20.57 7.70 -27.53
C ALA A 704 20.62 9.22 -27.31
N GLY A 705 21.37 9.71 -26.31
CA GLY A 705 21.59 11.13 -26.09
C GLY A 705 22.34 11.79 -27.25
N LYS A 706 23.35 11.11 -27.80
CA LYS A 706 24.05 11.57 -29.03
C LYS A 706 23.11 11.73 -30.22
N LYS A 707 22.15 10.82 -30.42
CA LYS A 707 21.16 10.93 -31.50
C LYS A 707 20.29 12.18 -31.37
N ILE A 708 19.81 12.49 -30.16
CA ILE A 708 19.06 13.72 -29.89
C ILE A 708 19.91 14.96 -30.14
N ILE A 709 21.14 14.98 -29.61
CA ILE A 709 22.06 16.10 -29.81
C ILE A 709 22.30 16.33 -31.31
N ASN A 710 22.55 15.27 -32.06
CA ASN A 710 22.77 15.35 -33.51
C ASN A 710 21.52 15.75 -34.31
N PHE A 711 20.32 15.45 -33.81
CA PHE A 711 19.08 15.87 -34.46
C PHE A 711 18.83 17.38 -34.29
N TYR A 712 19.16 17.94 -33.12
CA TYR A 712 18.87 19.34 -32.81
C TYR A 712 19.94 20.32 -33.26
N LYS A 713 21.21 19.88 -33.34
CA LYS A 713 22.27 20.56 -34.10
C LYS A 713 21.86 20.75 -35.55
#